data_AF-A0A9E3Q8J3-F1
#
_entry.id   AF-A0A9E3Q8J3-F1
#
_cell.length_a   1.000
_cell.length_b   1.000
_cell.length_c   1.000
_cell.angle_alpha   90.00
_cell.angle_beta   90.00
_cell.angle_gamma   90.00
#
_symmetry.space_group_name_H-M   'P 1'
#
loop_
_entity.id
_entity.type
_entity.pdbx_description
1 polymer ?
#
loop_
_entity_poly.entity_id
_entity_poly.type
_entity_poly.pdbx_seq_one_letter_code
_entity_poly.pdbx_strand_id
1 'polypeptide(L)'
;MRSTFNQFLATVALVGLGGLAPWAAPSPLYENTGVTSAPMIDAVTFLNRGVFQVSANDVPYETQNTLHYTNFSGAIIQGGGGFRFDLMPETGFRTRAASFHNDGTVAMNSGFGGTFFAGFGFGGFYNNSWILIDATNVVNRGGLTVGAEGLMKIQGENVRLARSGMRAGEDPNAPISPGFTFDGALQYSNDNGVQDIHGGAGVNNVLDPAGTNPFNLALLTGPNASSGSHQVMVPNLTTNNAFVSAPHPFARTNTVSPTNWVVQTIFVDTNSFDPQLKVDVGWGPPRTGDVPGSLMAMVQFTFEDVDTITGEPVTNFVYVLDNLGSLTNAVLYTNTISSPAATYQRPNSLLVSRITPPEWAGRVGTNVTFAPTLLVNPEYASPLVTNVYAGYSARIGTPARVLTGGGGFGGFFGLIPELSNPTNLPGRIEIEATNLDVQLARFRSEGLMSVKAANLSPRPPYFVDAPLVQYDVGSTEGPLVVSNLVATTVRRFTGTVSCWSSAWTNLLFVPGPDPADPTLQVTNTVEIRFHTLIVSRNFQTIVPVQTHRFTGRGEEVRIFDNMAVGEELLIEAPKVEIRGNVSTSDAPDFPILEELIHMGGLSSADRIFLGTAERPVNVISNSGSMSAPTIEIRADALESSGSITSTRGDLALFTRDLKLEAGELETAASLRILADDFKAQMSVIETGTGGFGTLVLDVASRLTDGGIMASNQWFVNDGFQLVRRPVEGDLSGTAIRSFLNRFRQAQHVWAGEDRGVSTAGFRDNGALGQLTLDGTPFTLFSFSGPESQGTYALYVDYLELANSAADVEMALEVAPNFTLYFADSNLPAEELDGALDGRIRWVPDQVGDFSATSVTLASGDVVRVNRAALASGRITLGEQGGNGGAGHGDEMRVRVRLLTGAEPQAEISWTGLPGKRYRVEYSSAVEGDDWQTLTVCDPVAGDSPTAVTVCDTVVQSDQPRFYRVVVQE
;
A
#
# COMPACT_ATOMS: atom_id res chain seq x y z
N MET A 1 76.39 -26.14 -66.59
CA MET A 1 75.73 -26.06 -65.28
C MET A 1 74.33 -25.46 -65.48
N ARG A 2 73.23 -26.09 -65.92
CA ARG A 2 72.78 -27.48 -66.13
C ARG A 2 73.07 -28.42 -64.97
N SER A 3 72.13 -28.46 -64.03
CA SER A 3 71.77 -29.57 -63.13
C SER A 3 71.37 -29.01 -61.77
N THR A 4 70.05 -28.95 -61.51
CA THR A 4 69.32 -28.92 -60.21
C THR A 4 68.02 -28.10 -60.20
N PHE A 5 67.53 -27.63 -61.36
CA PHE A 5 66.23 -26.94 -61.48
C PHE A 5 65.23 -27.66 -62.39
N ASN A 6 65.18 -29.01 -62.37
CA ASN A 6 64.28 -29.77 -63.25
C ASN A 6 63.71 -31.07 -62.64
N GLN A 7 63.63 -31.19 -61.30
CA GLN A 7 62.90 -32.29 -60.65
C GLN A 7 61.67 -31.84 -59.87
N PHE A 8 61.25 -30.57 -59.98
CA PHE A 8 60.05 -30.04 -59.30
C PHE A 8 58.84 -29.80 -60.23
N LEU A 9 58.96 -30.09 -61.53
CA LEU A 9 57.94 -29.75 -62.54
C LEU A 9 57.17 -30.93 -63.13
N ALA A 10 57.35 -32.15 -62.59
CA ALA A 10 56.57 -33.32 -62.99
C ALA A 10 55.58 -33.82 -61.91
N THR A 11 55.57 -33.22 -60.71
CA THR A 11 54.59 -33.50 -59.65
C THR A 11 53.63 -32.32 -59.43
N VAL A 12 53.39 -31.54 -60.48
CA VAL A 12 52.45 -30.39 -60.50
C VAL A 12 51.29 -30.62 -61.49
N ALA A 13 51.22 -31.79 -62.14
CA ALA A 13 50.14 -32.13 -63.08
C ALA A 13 49.30 -33.37 -62.67
N LEU A 14 49.41 -33.82 -61.42
CA LEU A 14 48.59 -34.92 -60.87
C LEU A 14 48.12 -34.66 -59.43
N VAL A 15 47.87 -33.38 -59.11
CA VAL A 15 47.14 -32.92 -57.90
C VAL A 15 45.83 -32.21 -58.30
N GLY A 16 45.38 -32.40 -59.55
CA GLY A 16 44.22 -31.70 -60.10
C GLY A 16 42.85 -32.34 -59.86
N LEU A 17 42.77 -33.54 -59.26
CA LEU A 17 41.50 -34.28 -59.10
C LEU A 17 41.43 -35.11 -57.81
N GLY A 18 41.91 -34.54 -56.69
CA GLY A 18 41.85 -35.15 -55.37
C GLY A 18 40.97 -34.35 -54.41
N GLY A 19 39.66 -34.60 -54.44
CA GLY A 19 38.75 -34.34 -53.32
C GLY A 19 38.51 -32.88 -52.94
N LEU A 20 37.63 -32.20 -53.70
CA LEU A 20 36.62 -31.38 -53.02
C LEU A 20 35.82 -32.36 -52.15
N ALA A 21 36.15 -32.47 -50.87
CA ALA A 21 35.24 -33.07 -49.92
C ALA A 21 33.98 -32.19 -49.95
N PRO A 22 32.81 -32.70 -50.39
CA PRO A 22 31.58 -31.95 -50.24
C PRO A 22 31.42 -31.65 -48.75
N TRP A 23 31.10 -30.40 -48.42
CA TRP A 23 30.58 -30.08 -47.09
C TRP A 23 29.38 -31.01 -46.88
N ALA A 24 29.47 -31.88 -45.87
CA ALA A 24 28.46 -32.89 -45.64
C ALA A 24 27.15 -32.17 -45.31
N ALA A 25 26.07 -32.49 -46.04
CA ALA A 25 24.75 -31.98 -45.70
C ALA A 25 24.38 -32.41 -44.27
N PRO A 26 23.59 -31.61 -43.53
CA PRO A 26 23.20 -31.92 -42.17
C PRO A 26 22.55 -33.30 -42.10
N SER A 27 22.84 -34.05 -41.02
CA SER A 27 22.17 -35.34 -40.81
C SER A 27 20.64 -35.11 -40.72
N PRO A 28 19.79 -35.97 -41.30
CA PRO A 28 18.35 -35.84 -41.13
C PRO A 28 17.92 -35.92 -39.66
N LEU A 29 18.66 -36.67 -38.84
CA LEU A 29 18.31 -36.99 -37.46
C LEU A 29 19.56 -37.17 -36.59
N TYR A 30 19.49 -36.60 -35.39
CA TYR A 30 20.26 -36.98 -34.22
C TYR A 30 19.31 -37.56 -33.17
N GLU A 31 19.59 -38.76 -32.67
CA GLU A 31 18.81 -39.40 -31.62
C GLU A 31 19.70 -39.88 -30.48
N ASN A 32 19.41 -39.43 -29.25
CA ASN A 32 20.02 -39.92 -28.03
C ASN A 32 19.07 -40.89 -27.30
N THR A 33 19.49 -42.13 -27.12
CA THR A 33 18.78 -43.17 -26.35
C THR A 33 19.52 -43.59 -25.07
N GLY A 34 20.69 -43.02 -24.80
CA GLY A 34 21.56 -43.36 -23.67
C GLY A 34 21.99 -42.13 -22.87
N VAL A 35 23.20 -42.16 -22.34
CA VAL A 35 23.84 -40.99 -21.71
C VAL A 35 24.85 -40.42 -22.69
N THR A 36 24.73 -39.12 -23.00
CA THR A 36 25.65 -38.40 -23.87
C THR A 36 26.10 -37.09 -23.24
N SER A 37 27.28 -36.59 -23.59
CA SER A 37 27.86 -35.37 -23.04
C SER A 37 28.37 -34.46 -24.16
N ALA A 38 27.63 -33.38 -24.41
CA ALA A 38 27.94 -32.28 -25.33
C ALA A 38 28.58 -32.69 -26.68
N PRO A 39 28.02 -33.67 -27.44
CA PRO A 39 28.53 -33.99 -28.76
C PRO A 39 28.35 -32.82 -29.73
N MET A 40 29.16 -32.76 -30.80
CA MET A 40 28.82 -31.88 -31.93
C MET A 40 27.62 -32.47 -32.68
N ILE A 41 26.58 -31.66 -32.87
CA ILE A 41 25.36 -32.06 -33.55
C ILE A 41 25.17 -31.13 -34.75
N ASP A 42 25.20 -31.73 -35.94
CA ASP A 42 24.80 -31.11 -37.19
C ASP A 42 23.66 -31.96 -37.79
N ALA A 43 22.44 -31.63 -37.41
CA ALA A 43 21.26 -32.41 -37.78
C ALA A 43 20.00 -31.56 -37.82
N VAL A 44 19.08 -31.89 -38.74
CA VAL A 44 17.79 -31.19 -38.90
C VAL A 44 16.85 -31.46 -37.72
N THR A 45 16.87 -32.68 -37.17
CA THR A 45 16.01 -33.10 -36.05
C THR A 45 16.85 -33.59 -34.88
N PHE A 46 16.58 -33.07 -33.68
CA PHE A 46 17.16 -33.51 -32.42
C PHE A 46 16.10 -34.23 -31.58
N LEU A 47 16.35 -35.50 -31.26
CA LEU A 47 15.51 -36.31 -30.38
C LEU A 47 16.30 -36.76 -29.15
N ASN A 48 15.85 -36.38 -27.95
CA ASN A 48 16.40 -36.88 -26.70
C ASN A 48 15.40 -37.81 -25.98
N ARG A 49 15.78 -39.08 -25.84
CA ARG A 49 15.06 -40.11 -25.07
C ARG A 49 15.83 -40.57 -23.83
N GLY A 50 17.07 -40.14 -23.67
CA GLY A 50 17.96 -40.51 -22.57
C GLY A 50 18.38 -39.31 -21.73
N VAL A 51 19.64 -39.31 -21.29
CA VAL A 51 20.25 -38.21 -20.54
C VAL A 51 21.24 -37.47 -21.45
N PHE A 52 21.00 -36.18 -21.66
CA PHE A 52 21.87 -35.30 -22.43
C PHE A 52 22.56 -34.31 -21.48
N GLN A 53 23.88 -34.42 -21.35
CA GLN A 53 24.68 -33.56 -20.49
C GLN A 53 25.32 -32.42 -21.28
N VAL A 54 25.21 -31.19 -20.80
CA VAL A 54 25.89 -30.02 -21.35
C VAL A 54 26.91 -29.47 -20.38
N SER A 55 28.04 -29.00 -20.91
CA SER A 55 29.08 -28.33 -20.14
C SER A 55 29.58 -27.14 -20.95
N ALA A 56 29.16 -25.95 -20.54
CA ALA A 56 29.50 -24.68 -21.15
C ALA A 56 30.01 -23.72 -20.06
N ASN A 57 31.08 -22.98 -20.34
CA ASN A 57 31.67 -22.05 -19.36
C ASN A 57 31.27 -20.59 -19.61
N ASP A 58 31.17 -20.17 -20.87
CA ASP A 58 30.95 -18.76 -21.23
C ASP A 58 29.74 -18.53 -22.17
N VAL A 59 29.32 -19.56 -22.91
CA VAL A 59 28.21 -19.49 -23.88
C VAL A 59 27.38 -20.78 -23.82
N PRO A 60 26.05 -20.71 -23.95
CA PRO A 60 25.20 -21.90 -23.90
C PRO A 60 25.56 -22.88 -25.02
N TYR A 61 25.41 -24.18 -24.74
CA TYR A 61 25.55 -25.23 -25.75
C TYR A 61 24.50 -25.04 -26.85
N GLU A 62 24.88 -25.38 -28.08
CA GLU A 62 24.04 -25.23 -29.26
C GLU A 62 24.28 -26.35 -30.28
N THR A 63 23.35 -26.50 -31.21
CA THR A 63 23.41 -27.46 -32.31
C THR A 63 23.38 -26.73 -33.65
N GLN A 64 23.99 -27.31 -34.67
CA GLN A 64 24.02 -26.76 -36.02
C GLN A 64 22.87 -27.33 -36.86
N ASN A 65 22.26 -26.49 -37.70
CA ASN A 65 21.20 -26.82 -38.66
C ASN A 65 19.93 -27.47 -38.06
N THR A 66 19.72 -27.40 -36.75
CA THR A 66 18.58 -28.06 -36.08
C THR A 66 17.31 -27.21 -36.12
N LEU A 67 16.25 -27.79 -36.69
CA LEU A 67 14.96 -27.15 -36.88
C LEU A 67 13.90 -27.67 -35.91
N HIS A 68 14.04 -28.93 -35.46
CA HIS A 68 13.09 -29.60 -34.59
C HIS A 68 13.78 -30.19 -33.36
N TYR A 69 13.42 -29.70 -32.18
CA TYR A 69 13.90 -30.23 -30.90
C TYR A 69 12.78 -30.98 -30.19
N THR A 70 13.05 -32.22 -29.77
CA THR A 70 12.12 -33.00 -28.94
C THR A 70 12.85 -33.63 -27.77
N ASN A 71 12.40 -33.31 -26.55
CA ASN A 71 12.78 -34.00 -25.33
C ASN A 71 11.59 -34.82 -24.83
N PHE A 72 11.72 -36.14 -24.86
CA PHE A 72 10.62 -37.05 -24.55
C PHE A 72 10.34 -37.14 -23.04
N SER A 73 9.16 -37.64 -22.68
CA SER A 73 8.82 -37.92 -21.29
C SER A 73 9.84 -38.85 -20.63
N GLY A 74 10.29 -38.48 -19.43
CA GLY A 74 11.34 -39.19 -18.69
C GLY A 74 12.77 -38.90 -19.16
N ALA A 75 12.96 -38.22 -20.30
CA ALA A 75 14.27 -37.81 -20.78
C ALA A 75 14.74 -36.53 -20.07
N ILE A 76 16.06 -36.41 -19.87
CA ILE A 76 16.69 -35.33 -19.11
C ILE A 76 17.72 -34.64 -19.99
N ILE A 77 17.65 -33.32 -20.09
CA ILE A 77 18.74 -32.47 -20.57
C ILE A 77 19.24 -31.69 -19.36
N GLN A 78 20.53 -31.82 -19.01
CA GLN A 78 21.08 -31.21 -17.81
C GLN A 78 22.49 -30.71 -17.99
N GLY A 79 22.92 -29.71 -17.21
CA GLY A 79 24.32 -29.31 -17.22
C GLY A 79 24.60 -27.88 -16.74
N GLY A 80 25.85 -27.44 -16.97
CA GLY A 80 26.34 -26.10 -16.65
C GLY A 80 26.44 -25.20 -17.88
N GLY A 81 26.24 -23.89 -17.70
CA GLY A 81 26.37 -22.88 -18.76
C GLY A 81 25.24 -22.82 -19.78
N GLY A 82 24.22 -23.68 -19.68
CA GLY A 82 22.96 -23.55 -20.42
C GLY A 82 22.90 -24.18 -21.81
N PHE A 83 21.72 -24.08 -22.43
CA PHE A 83 21.40 -24.60 -23.76
C PHE A 83 20.60 -23.56 -24.55
N ARG A 84 20.95 -23.37 -25.83
CA ARG A 84 20.19 -22.58 -26.79
C ARG A 84 19.51 -23.47 -27.83
N PHE A 85 18.19 -23.36 -27.91
CA PHE A 85 17.31 -24.05 -28.84
C PHE A 85 16.83 -23.05 -29.91
N ASP A 86 17.68 -22.79 -30.89
CA ASP A 86 17.42 -21.95 -32.07
C ASP A 86 17.84 -22.68 -33.35
N LEU A 87 17.71 -22.04 -34.52
CA LEU A 87 18.31 -22.52 -35.76
C LEU A 87 19.61 -21.76 -36.00
N MET A 88 20.74 -22.46 -35.91
CA MET A 88 22.05 -21.98 -36.35
C MET A 88 22.42 -22.60 -37.71
N PRO A 89 22.08 -21.95 -38.84
CA PRO A 89 22.39 -22.46 -40.16
C PRO A 89 23.88 -22.28 -40.51
N GLU A 90 24.35 -22.98 -41.53
CA GLU A 90 25.73 -22.84 -42.08
C GLU A 90 26.11 -21.39 -42.45
N THR A 91 25.12 -20.54 -42.74
CA THR A 91 25.35 -19.12 -43.05
C THR A 91 25.79 -18.30 -41.84
N GLY A 92 25.70 -18.86 -40.62
CA GLY A 92 26.12 -18.22 -39.37
C GLY A 92 25.11 -17.22 -38.80
N PHE A 93 23.97 -16.98 -39.47
CA PHE A 93 22.93 -16.08 -39.01
C PHE A 93 21.80 -16.86 -38.34
N ARG A 94 21.67 -16.69 -37.02
CA ARG A 94 20.66 -17.35 -36.22
C ARG A 94 19.25 -16.93 -36.63
N THR A 95 18.37 -17.90 -36.68
CA THR A 95 16.94 -17.70 -36.91
C THR A 95 16.14 -18.66 -36.03
N ARG A 96 14.82 -18.55 -36.14
CA ARG A 96 13.88 -19.31 -35.33
C ARG A 96 13.83 -20.77 -35.76
N ALA A 97 13.89 -21.71 -34.81
CA ALA A 97 13.60 -23.12 -35.09
C ALA A 97 12.11 -23.31 -35.45
N ALA A 98 11.73 -24.40 -36.12
CA ALA A 98 10.31 -24.63 -36.42
C ALA A 98 9.53 -25.12 -35.19
N SER A 99 10.16 -25.96 -34.35
CA SER A 99 9.48 -26.50 -33.17
C SER A 99 10.42 -26.88 -32.04
N PHE A 100 9.98 -26.59 -30.81
CA PHE A 100 10.51 -27.13 -29.57
C PHE A 100 9.39 -27.87 -28.83
N HIS A 101 9.60 -29.15 -28.52
CA HIS A 101 8.67 -29.98 -27.77
C HIS A 101 9.37 -30.61 -26.56
N ASN A 102 8.92 -30.28 -25.35
CA ASN A 102 9.46 -30.85 -24.11
C ASN A 102 8.35 -31.48 -23.25
N ASP A 103 8.40 -32.80 -23.12
CA ASP A 103 7.62 -33.58 -22.15
C ASP A 103 8.48 -34.11 -20.99
N GLY A 104 9.81 -33.87 -21.03
CA GLY A 104 10.78 -34.31 -20.02
C GLY A 104 11.31 -33.16 -19.16
N THR A 105 12.53 -33.29 -18.64
CA THR A 105 13.16 -32.25 -17.80
C THR A 105 14.33 -31.60 -18.53
N VAL A 106 14.38 -30.27 -18.53
CA VAL A 106 15.54 -29.48 -18.94
C VAL A 106 16.01 -28.66 -17.74
N ALA A 107 17.14 -29.02 -17.15
CA ALA A 107 17.65 -28.43 -15.91
C ALA A 107 19.09 -27.94 -16.08
N MET A 108 19.27 -26.63 -16.16
CA MET A 108 20.56 -25.98 -16.30
C MET A 108 20.93 -25.35 -14.96
N ASN A 109 21.87 -25.94 -14.25
CA ASN A 109 22.33 -25.41 -12.96
C ASN A 109 23.65 -24.65 -13.14
N SER A 110 23.96 -23.73 -12.24
CA SER A 110 25.32 -23.19 -12.10
C SER A 110 26.22 -24.27 -11.48
N GLY A 111 26.60 -25.27 -12.28
CA GLY A 111 27.53 -26.30 -11.86
C GLY A 111 28.96 -25.76 -11.74
N PHE A 112 29.65 -26.14 -10.67
CA PHE A 112 31.08 -25.92 -10.47
C PHE A 112 31.89 -26.73 -11.51
N GLY A 113 32.08 -26.16 -12.71
CA GLY A 113 32.93 -26.72 -13.75
C GLY A 113 34.39 -26.29 -13.58
N GLY A 114 35.07 -26.71 -12.51
CA GLY A 114 36.48 -26.39 -12.28
C GLY A 114 37.22 -27.55 -11.61
N THR A 115 38.07 -28.23 -12.37
CA THR A 115 38.95 -29.30 -11.88
C THR A 115 39.90 -28.81 -10.79
N PHE A 116 39.92 -29.53 -9.68
CA PHE A 116 40.56 -29.26 -8.40
C PHE A 116 42.11 -29.34 -8.39
N PHE A 117 42.82 -29.13 -9.51
CA PHE A 117 44.28 -29.21 -9.53
C PHE A 117 44.92 -28.21 -10.50
N ALA A 118 45.51 -27.15 -9.95
CA ALA A 118 46.84 -26.59 -10.28
C ALA A 118 46.87 -25.09 -9.94
N GLY A 119 47.92 -24.67 -9.24
CA GLY A 119 48.09 -23.30 -8.77
C GLY A 119 47.98 -22.25 -9.88
N PHE A 120 47.42 -21.10 -9.49
CA PHE A 120 47.29 -19.87 -10.26
C PHE A 120 46.40 -19.95 -11.51
N GLY A 121 45.13 -19.52 -11.34
CA GLY A 121 44.22 -19.26 -12.45
C GLY A 121 43.13 -18.26 -12.05
N PHE A 122 43.19 -17.06 -12.63
CA PHE A 122 42.10 -16.08 -12.58
C PHE A 122 40.91 -16.59 -13.41
N GLY A 123 39.69 -16.45 -12.85
CA GLY A 123 38.44 -16.29 -13.60
C GLY A 123 37.68 -17.54 -14.04
N GLY A 124 36.76 -17.99 -13.20
CA GLY A 124 35.51 -18.64 -13.62
C GLY A 124 34.35 -17.82 -13.04
N PHE A 125 33.87 -16.83 -13.79
CA PHE A 125 33.09 -15.70 -13.26
C PHE A 125 31.59 -15.71 -13.59
N TYR A 126 31.00 -16.82 -14.02
CA TYR A 126 29.58 -16.81 -14.44
C TYR A 126 28.77 -17.91 -13.75
N ASN A 127 27.98 -17.52 -12.74
CA ASN A 127 26.82 -18.27 -12.23
C ASN A 127 25.64 -18.22 -13.22
N ASN A 128 25.91 -18.13 -14.51
CA ASN A 128 24.89 -17.91 -15.51
C ASN A 128 24.46 -19.26 -16.07
N SER A 129 23.25 -19.67 -15.73
CA SER A 129 22.57 -20.80 -16.37
C SER A 129 21.51 -20.26 -17.31
N TRP A 130 21.53 -20.71 -18.57
CA TRP A 130 20.59 -20.25 -19.58
C TRP A 130 19.74 -21.38 -20.14
N ILE A 131 18.45 -21.12 -20.32
CA ILE A 131 17.60 -21.87 -21.24
C ILE A 131 17.05 -20.83 -22.21
N LEU A 132 17.51 -20.87 -23.45
CA LEU A 132 17.09 -19.93 -24.48
C LEU A 132 16.35 -20.71 -25.56
N ILE A 133 15.07 -20.47 -25.73
CA ILE A 133 14.22 -21.15 -26.71
C ILE A 133 13.71 -20.09 -27.69
N ASP A 134 14.01 -20.25 -28.98
CA ASP A 134 13.44 -19.43 -30.06
C ASP A 134 12.91 -20.35 -31.16
N ALA A 135 11.60 -20.63 -31.14
CA ALA A 135 10.96 -21.54 -32.08
C ALA A 135 9.55 -21.07 -32.47
N THR A 136 9.11 -21.31 -33.71
CA THR A 136 7.75 -20.93 -34.16
C THR A 136 6.67 -21.58 -33.28
N ASN A 137 6.84 -22.87 -32.95
CA ASN A 137 5.93 -23.60 -32.08
C ASN A 137 6.69 -24.14 -30.86
N VAL A 138 6.33 -23.67 -29.67
CA VAL A 138 6.89 -24.13 -28.40
C VAL A 138 5.81 -24.88 -27.64
N VAL A 139 6.05 -26.15 -27.33
CA VAL A 139 5.20 -26.95 -26.45
C VAL A 139 6.06 -27.44 -25.29
N ASN A 140 5.75 -26.98 -24.09
CA ASN A 140 6.38 -27.43 -22.87
C ASN A 140 5.31 -27.96 -21.91
N ARG A 141 5.37 -29.25 -21.62
CA ARG A 141 4.56 -29.94 -20.59
C ARG A 141 5.42 -30.44 -19.43
N GLY A 142 6.74 -30.48 -19.63
CA GLY A 142 7.73 -30.89 -18.65
C GLY A 142 8.29 -29.74 -17.79
N GLY A 143 9.37 -30.03 -17.08
CA GLY A 143 10.05 -29.07 -16.20
C GLY A 143 11.16 -28.32 -16.93
N LEU A 144 11.19 -26.99 -16.79
CA LEU A 144 12.32 -26.15 -17.18
C LEU A 144 12.91 -25.52 -15.91
N THR A 145 14.23 -25.60 -15.73
CA THR A 145 14.88 -25.04 -14.54
C THR A 145 16.22 -24.41 -14.91
N VAL A 146 16.40 -23.17 -14.47
CA VAL A 146 17.69 -22.49 -14.39
C VAL A 146 17.99 -22.15 -12.93
N GLY A 147 19.28 -22.02 -12.58
CA GLY A 147 19.71 -21.63 -11.23
C GLY A 147 19.21 -20.24 -10.82
N ALA A 148 19.42 -19.88 -9.55
CA ALA A 148 18.89 -18.66 -8.94
C ALA A 148 19.35 -17.35 -9.60
N GLU A 149 20.47 -17.37 -10.32
CA GLU A 149 20.98 -16.22 -11.08
C GLU A 149 20.77 -16.37 -12.61
N GLY A 150 20.09 -17.43 -13.04
CA GLY A 150 19.92 -17.80 -14.43
C GLY A 150 18.88 -16.97 -15.19
N LEU A 151 18.86 -17.17 -16.51
CA LEU A 151 17.86 -16.61 -17.41
C LEU A 151 17.19 -17.73 -18.20
N MET A 152 15.87 -17.82 -18.06
CA MET A 152 15.02 -18.61 -18.94
C MET A 152 14.31 -17.66 -19.90
N LYS A 153 14.55 -17.81 -21.21
CA LYS A 153 13.90 -17.02 -22.24
C LYS A 153 13.20 -17.93 -23.25
N ILE A 154 11.90 -17.69 -23.49
CA ILE A 154 11.07 -18.43 -24.42
C ILE A 154 10.46 -17.47 -25.43
N GLN A 155 10.75 -17.68 -26.70
CA GLN A 155 10.26 -16.88 -27.82
C GLN A 155 9.58 -17.78 -28.85
N GLY A 156 8.40 -17.37 -29.34
CA GLY A 156 7.70 -18.10 -30.39
C GLY A 156 6.41 -17.47 -30.89
N GLU A 157 5.79 -18.06 -31.91
CA GLU A 157 4.46 -17.61 -32.37
C GLU A 157 3.37 -18.31 -31.57
N ASN A 158 3.47 -19.63 -31.42
CA ASN A 158 2.52 -20.44 -30.66
C ASN A 158 3.23 -21.10 -29.48
N VAL A 159 3.05 -20.55 -28.29
CA VAL A 159 3.70 -21.02 -27.06
C VAL A 159 2.66 -21.64 -26.13
N ARG A 160 2.77 -22.95 -25.89
CA ARG A 160 1.90 -23.71 -24.99
C ARG A 160 2.70 -24.23 -23.82
N LEU A 161 2.46 -23.64 -22.66
CA LEU A 161 3.12 -23.94 -21.39
C LEU A 161 2.17 -24.65 -20.41
N ALA A 162 0.98 -25.03 -20.87
CA ALA A 162 -0.07 -25.57 -20.03
C ALA A 162 0.44 -26.74 -19.17
N ARG A 163 0.18 -26.65 -17.85
CA ARG A 163 0.53 -27.63 -16.82
C ARG A 163 2.03 -27.84 -16.57
N SER A 164 2.90 -27.04 -17.19
CA SER A 164 4.34 -27.14 -16.97
C SER A 164 4.80 -26.49 -15.66
N GLY A 165 6.02 -26.82 -15.24
CA GLY A 165 6.72 -26.19 -14.12
C GLY A 165 7.98 -25.47 -14.59
N MET A 166 8.14 -24.20 -14.23
CA MET A 166 9.27 -23.37 -14.64
C MET A 166 9.91 -22.69 -13.44
N ARG A 167 11.22 -22.86 -13.29
CA ARG A 167 11.98 -22.26 -12.20
C ARG A 167 13.20 -21.49 -12.72
N ALA A 168 13.32 -20.24 -12.32
CA ALA A 168 14.56 -19.48 -12.31
C ALA A 168 14.92 -19.19 -10.86
N GLY A 169 15.57 -20.14 -10.21
CA GLY A 169 15.61 -20.21 -8.75
C GLY A 169 16.42 -21.39 -8.24
N GLU A 170 16.71 -21.36 -6.94
CA GLU A 170 17.30 -22.51 -6.26
C GLU A 170 16.30 -23.67 -6.24
N ASP A 171 16.74 -24.87 -6.63
CA ASP A 171 15.93 -26.07 -6.48
C ASP A 171 15.98 -26.53 -5.03
N PRO A 172 14.86 -26.53 -4.28
CA PRO A 172 14.85 -26.89 -2.86
C PRO A 172 15.29 -28.34 -2.59
N ASN A 173 15.23 -29.21 -3.60
CA ASN A 173 15.69 -30.60 -3.49
C ASN A 173 17.16 -30.78 -3.91
N ALA A 174 17.78 -29.75 -4.48
CA ALA A 174 19.20 -29.77 -4.81
C ALA A 174 20.02 -29.35 -3.58
N PRO A 175 21.21 -29.95 -3.37
CA PRO A 175 22.09 -29.51 -2.30
C PRO A 175 22.57 -28.09 -2.57
N ILE A 176 22.48 -27.23 -1.57
CA ILE A 176 23.09 -25.89 -1.60
C ILE A 176 24.60 -26.06 -1.75
N SER A 177 25.24 -25.25 -2.61
CA SER A 177 26.70 -25.25 -2.74
C SER A 177 27.34 -24.70 -1.45
N PRO A 178 28.12 -25.51 -0.72
CA PRO A 178 28.76 -25.09 0.52
C PRO A 178 29.94 -24.13 0.27
N GLY A 179 30.16 -23.23 1.20
CA GLY A 179 31.40 -22.47 1.31
C GLY A 179 32.55 -23.33 1.86
N PHE A 180 33.78 -22.82 1.74
CA PHE A 180 34.99 -23.47 2.23
C PHE A 180 35.80 -22.54 3.11
N THR A 181 36.69 -23.10 3.93
CA THR A 181 37.63 -22.34 4.77
C THR A 181 39.03 -22.95 4.62
N PHE A 182 40.03 -22.09 4.43
CA PHE A 182 41.45 -22.42 4.30
C PHE A 182 42.24 -21.76 5.43
N ASP A 183 42.30 -22.43 6.58
CA ASP A 183 42.88 -21.87 7.82
C ASP A 183 44.34 -21.43 7.65
N GLY A 184 45.15 -22.23 6.95
CA GLY A 184 46.56 -21.91 6.69
C GLY A 184 46.79 -20.67 5.82
N ALA A 185 45.78 -20.27 5.05
CA ALA A 185 45.81 -19.09 4.19
C ALA A 185 44.93 -17.93 4.71
N LEU A 186 44.24 -18.11 5.85
CA LEU A 186 43.27 -17.16 6.40
C LEU A 186 42.19 -16.75 5.38
N GLN A 187 41.72 -17.71 4.60
CA GLN A 187 40.83 -17.50 3.46
C GLN A 187 39.53 -18.30 3.60
N TYR A 188 38.43 -17.80 3.04
CA TYR A 188 37.16 -18.54 3.00
C TYR A 188 36.30 -18.18 1.79
N SER A 189 35.31 -19.00 1.49
CA SER A 189 34.13 -18.65 0.69
C SER A 189 32.86 -18.91 1.50
N ASN A 190 31.79 -18.21 1.16
CA ASN A 190 30.47 -18.40 1.77
C ASN A 190 29.66 -19.47 1.05
N ASP A 191 28.66 -20.02 1.75
CA ASP A 191 27.59 -20.78 1.12
C ASP A 191 26.86 -19.93 0.08
N ASN A 192 26.30 -20.55 -0.95
CA ASN A 192 25.49 -19.84 -1.91
C ASN A 192 24.29 -19.14 -1.23
N GLY A 193 24.05 -17.87 -1.54
CA GLY A 193 23.02 -17.05 -0.88
C GLY A 193 23.41 -16.49 0.49
N VAL A 194 24.71 -16.49 0.85
CA VAL A 194 25.25 -15.77 2.02
C VAL A 194 26.27 -14.74 1.57
N GLN A 195 25.99 -13.46 1.81
CA GLN A 195 26.87 -12.34 1.45
C GLN A 195 27.35 -11.60 2.70
N ASP A 196 28.66 -11.39 2.82
CA ASP A 196 29.23 -10.62 3.93
C ASP A 196 28.84 -9.14 3.83
N ILE A 197 28.52 -8.53 4.97
CA ILE A 197 28.31 -7.09 5.08
C ILE A 197 29.51 -6.44 5.78
N HIS A 198 29.88 -6.94 6.95
CA HIS A 198 31.06 -6.49 7.69
C HIS A 198 31.55 -7.55 8.69
N GLY A 199 32.81 -7.47 9.08
CA GLY A 199 33.42 -8.32 10.11
C GLY A 199 34.42 -7.54 10.95
N GLY A 200 34.59 -7.93 12.21
CA GLY A 200 35.56 -7.32 13.12
C GLY A 200 35.99 -8.32 14.18
N ALA A 201 37.27 -8.35 14.51
CA ALA A 201 37.80 -9.20 15.57
C ALA A 201 38.96 -8.47 16.25
N GLY A 202 39.02 -8.54 17.58
CA GLY A 202 40.06 -7.88 18.34
C GLY A 202 39.86 -8.03 19.85
N VAL A 203 40.41 -7.08 20.60
CA VAL A 203 40.34 -7.05 22.06
C VAL A 203 39.75 -5.73 22.53
N ASN A 204 39.05 -5.75 23.67
CA ASN A 204 38.47 -4.56 24.29
C ASN A 204 37.61 -3.75 23.29
N ASN A 205 36.86 -4.45 22.43
CA ASN A 205 35.99 -3.88 21.41
C ASN A 205 36.68 -2.99 20.34
N VAL A 206 38.01 -3.09 20.18
CA VAL A 206 38.80 -2.35 19.18
C VAL A 206 39.54 -3.35 18.29
N LEU A 207 39.67 -3.09 16.98
CA LEU A 207 40.43 -3.97 16.07
C LEU A 207 41.93 -3.98 16.38
N ASP A 208 42.45 -2.86 16.92
CA ASP A 208 43.82 -2.73 17.40
C ASP A 208 44.03 -3.54 18.69
N PRO A 209 44.99 -4.48 18.73
CA PRO A 209 45.37 -5.23 19.93
C PRO A 209 45.77 -4.37 21.14
N ALA A 210 46.13 -3.08 20.93
CA ALA A 210 46.48 -2.14 21.99
C ALA A 210 45.27 -1.37 22.58
N GLY A 211 44.04 -1.67 22.12
CA GLY A 211 42.83 -1.02 22.60
C GLY A 211 42.58 -1.20 24.10
N THR A 212 42.10 -0.14 24.77
CA THR A 212 41.90 -0.10 26.23
C THR A 212 40.45 0.11 26.65
N ASN A 213 39.47 -0.12 25.77
CA ASN A 213 38.05 0.15 26.04
C ASN A 213 37.37 -1.05 26.75
N PRO A 214 37.26 -1.07 28.10
CA PRO A 214 36.74 -2.22 28.81
C PRO A 214 35.27 -2.47 28.47
N PHE A 215 34.87 -3.74 28.45
CA PHE A 215 33.48 -4.11 28.21
C PHE A 215 32.67 -4.05 29.51
N ASN A 216 31.55 -3.33 29.47
CA ASN A 216 30.62 -3.23 30.59
C ASN A 216 29.60 -4.36 30.57
N LEU A 217 29.72 -5.29 31.52
CA LEU A 217 28.85 -6.48 31.60
C LEU A 217 27.39 -6.15 31.88
N ALA A 218 27.08 -4.95 32.39
CA ALA A 218 25.70 -4.51 32.59
C ALA A 218 24.92 -4.37 31.27
N LEU A 219 25.60 -4.31 30.11
CA LEU A 219 24.95 -4.33 28.80
C LEU A 219 24.33 -5.71 28.45
N LEU A 220 24.68 -6.75 29.20
CA LEU A 220 24.13 -8.09 29.11
C LEU A 220 23.01 -8.34 30.13
N THR A 221 22.60 -7.31 30.90
CA THR A 221 21.57 -7.41 31.94
C THR A 221 20.45 -6.40 31.71
N GLY A 222 19.20 -6.88 31.70
CA GLY A 222 17.99 -6.06 31.43
C GLY A 222 17.07 -6.70 30.39
N PRO A 223 15.94 -6.06 30.04
CA PRO A 223 15.05 -6.57 28.99
C PRO A 223 15.69 -6.51 27.60
N ASN A 224 16.88 -5.93 27.44
CA ASN A 224 17.60 -5.85 26.17
C ASN A 224 19.06 -6.27 26.39
N ALA A 225 19.64 -7.02 25.45
CA ALA A 225 21.06 -7.39 25.46
C ALA A 225 21.80 -6.65 24.34
N SER A 226 23.00 -6.12 24.63
CA SER A 226 23.83 -5.41 23.65
C SER A 226 25.32 -5.70 23.80
N SER A 227 26.03 -5.69 22.66
CA SER A 227 27.47 -5.91 22.56
C SER A 227 28.34 -4.80 23.12
N GLY A 228 27.77 -3.62 23.37
CA GLY A 228 28.54 -2.39 23.44
C GLY A 228 29.16 -1.98 22.11
N SER A 229 29.76 -0.79 22.12
CA SER A 229 30.40 -0.12 20.98
C SER A 229 31.68 -0.84 20.57
N HIS A 230 31.70 -1.46 19.40
CA HIS A 230 32.86 -2.20 18.87
C HIS A 230 33.17 -1.89 17.42
N GLN A 231 34.44 -1.97 17.03
CA GLN A 231 34.86 -1.69 15.66
C GLN A 231 34.61 -2.86 14.70
N VAL A 232 34.17 -2.54 13.49
CA VAL A 232 34.01 -3.51 12.39
C VAL A 232 34.62 -2.96 11.11
N MET A 233 35.21 -3.85 10.32
CA MET A 233 35.78 -3.50 9.02
C MET A 233 34.66 -3.38 7.98
N VAL A 234 34.53 -2.16 7.47
CA VAL A 234 33.76 -1.72 6.30
C VAL A 234 34.68 -0.81 5.48
N PRO A 235 34.36 -0.42 4.23
CA PRO A 235 35.23 0.44 3.42
C PRO A 235 35.76 1.70 4.13
N ASN A 236 35.05 2.22 5.14
CA ASN A 236 35.43 3.41 5.91
C ASN A 236 35.80 3.18 7.39
N LEU A 237 35.85 1.92 7.88
CA LEU A 237 35.95 1.55 9.31
C LEU A 237 34.91 2.23 10.21
N THR A 238 34.01 1.47 10.83
CA THR A 238 32.95 2.05 11.67
C THR A 238 32.79 1.31 12.98
N THR A 239 32.26 2.02 13.97
CA THR A 239 31.84 1.42 15.23
C THR A 239 30.39 0.98 15.13
N ASN A 240 30.07 -0.23 15.56
CA ASN A 240 28.74 -0.83 15.49
C ASN A 240 28.32 -1.38 16.86
N ASN A 241 27.02 -1.59 17.04
CA ASN A 241 26.40 -2.25 18.18
C ASN A 241 25.49 -3.37 17.68
N ALA A 242 25.72 -4.60 18.14
CA ALA A 242 24.69 -5.64 18.09
C ALA A 242 23.72 -5.43 19.25
N PHE A 243 22.43 -5.52 18.94
CA PHE A 243 21.35 -5.26 19.88
C PHE A 243 20.19 -6.22 19.63
N VAL A 244 19.63 -6.74 20.72
CA VAL A 244 18.40 -7.54 20.70
C VAL A 244 17.47 -7.01 21.79
N SER A 245 16.23 -6.68 21.40
CA SER A 245 15.18 -6.27 22.33
C SER A 245 14.37 -7.48 22.78
N ALA A 246 14.09 -7.58 24.07
CA ALA A 246 13.39 -8.72 24.68
C ALA A 246 13.92 -10.09 24.21
N PRO A 247 15.25 -10.33 24.24
CA PRO A 247 15.81 -11.60 23.79
C PRO A 247 15.24 -12.74 24.64
N HIS A 248 15.17 -13.94 24.06
CA HIS A 248 15.08 -15.16 24.85
C HIS A 248 16.50 -15.64 25.17
N PRO A 249 16.96 -15.54 26.43
CA PRO A 249 18.32 -15.90 26.77
C PRO A 249 18.45 -17.40 27.04
N PHE A 250 19.50 -18.00 26.51
CA PHE A 250 19.85 -19.39 26.74
C PHE A 250 21.21 -19.47 27.43
N ALA A 251 21.36 -20.34 28.42
CA ALA A 251 22.59 -20.45 29.19
C ALA A 251 23.07 -21.90 29.34
N ARG A 252 24.38 -22.05 29.44
CA ARG A 252 25.02 -23.31 29.78
C ARG A 252 26.17 -23.05 30.76
N THR A 253 26.29 -23.91 31.77
CA THR A 253 27.41 -23.88 32.71
C THR A 253 28.15 -25.21 32.72
N ASN A 254 29.45 -25.18 32.96
CA ASN A 254 30.28 -26.38 33.05
C ASN A 254 31.39 -26.18 34.09
N THR A 255 31.42 -27.04 35.11
CA THR A 255 32.49 -27.09 36.12
C THR A 255 33.60 -28.00 35.63
N VAL A 256 34.68 -27.43 35.09
CA VAL A 256 35.81 -28.18 34.52
C VAL A 256 36.70 -28.75 35.62
N SER A 257 36.92 -27.97 36.67
CA SER A 257 37.57 -28.38 37.91
C SER A 257 36.96 -27.62 39.09
N PRO A 258 37.32 -27.93 40.36
CA PRO A 258 36.89 -27.15 41.51
C PRO A 258 37.25 -25.65 41.44
N THR A 259 38.22 -25.26 40.60
CA THR A 259 38.71 -23.88 40.47
C THR A 259 38.49 -23.26 39.09
N ASN A 260 37.97 -24.02 38.10
CA ASN A 260 37.80 -23.55 36.72
C ASN A 260 36.41 -23.86 36.19
N TRP A 261 35.62 -22.83 35.91
CA TRP A 261 34.26 -22.97 35.38
C TRP A 261 34.12 -22.27 34.02
N VAL A 262 33.15 -22.73 33.23
CA VAL A 262 32.75 -22.11 31.96
C VAL A 262 31.28 -21.74 32.04
N VAL A 263 30.95 -20.51 31.64
CA VAL A 263 29.59 -20.00 31.49
C VAL A 263 29.41 -19.52 30.06
N GLN A 264 28.48 -20.12 29.33
CA GLN A 264 28.17 -19.75 27.95
C GLN A 264 26.72 -19.28 27.84
N THR A 265 26.50 -18.21 27.09
CA THR A 265 25.17 -17.61 26.92
C THR A 265 24.91 -17.24 25.46
N ILE A 266 23.66 -17.39 25.04
CA ILE A 266 23.18 -16.96 23.73
C ILE A 266 21.97 -16.04 23.96
N PHE A 267 22.02 -14.85 23.38
CA PHE A 267 20.88 -13.93 23.31
C PHE A 267 20.43 -13.86 21.85
N VAL A 268 19.19 -14.26 21.58
CA VAL A 268 18.59 -14.20 20.25
C VAL A 268 17.12 -13.79 20.37
N ASP A 269 16.63 -13.07 19.36
CA ASP A 269 15.20 -12.82 19.23
C ASP A 269 14.49 -14.04 18.65
N THR A 270 13.62 -14.65 19.45
CA THR A 270 12.77 -15.78 19.04
C THR A 270 11.37 -15.33 18.61
N ASN A 271 11.00 -14.06 18.80
CA ASN A 271 9.68 -13.56 18.42
C ASN A 271 9.64 -13.34 16.91
N SER A 272 8.61 -13.85 16.25
CA SER A 272 8.38 -13.65 14.82
C SER A 272 6.90 -13.38 14.57
N PHE A 273 6.59 -12.41 13.70
CA PHE A 273 5.23 -12.22 13.20
C PHE A 273 4.77 -13.38 12.30
N ASP A 274 5.73 -14.06 11.66
CA ASP A 274 5.46 -15.24 10.85
C ASP A 274 5.70 -16.51 11.68
N PRO A 275 4.65 -17.32 11.96
CA PRO A 275 4.77 -18.54 12.75
C PRO A 275 5.58 -19.66 12.05
N GLN A 276 5.83 -19.55 10.74
CA GLN A 276 6.66 -20.53 10.01
C GLN A 276 8.16 -20.35 10.24
N LEU A 277 8.58 -19.20 10.79
CA LEU A 277 9.96 -18.97 11.19
C LEU A 277 10.18 -19.43 12.64
N LYS A 278 10.99 -20.47 12.81
CA LYS A 278 11.33 -21.05 14.11
C LYS A 278 12.80 -20.78 14.44
N VAL A 279 13.10 -20.62 15.72
CA VAL A 279 14.46 -20.45 16.23
C VAL A 279 14.76 -21.57 17.21
N ASP A 280 15.89 -22.26 17.02
CA ASP A 280 16.42 -23.24 17.96
C ASP A 280 17.89 -22.91 18.27
N VAL A 281 18.38 -23.33 19.43
CA VAL A 281 19.76 -23.08 19.84
C VAL A 281 20.40 -24.33 20.43
N GLY A 282 21.73 -24.38 20.39
CA GLY A 282 22.47 -25.44 21.06
C GLY A 282 23.96 -25.19 21.11
N TRP A 283 24.66 -26.09 21.79
CA TRP A 283 26.11 -26.09 21.91
C TRP A 283 26.69 -27.38 21.33
N GLY A 284 27.60 -27.28 20.37
CA GLY A 284 28.20 -28.40 19.66
C GLY A 284 29.69 -28.55 19.92
N PRO A 285 30.32 -29.63 19.44
CA PRO A 285 31.77 -29.75 19.45
C PRO A 285 32.40 -28.59 18.65
N PRO A 286 33.45 -27.92 19.17
CA PRO A 286 34.09 -26.83 18.46
C PRO A 286 34.83 -27.33 17.22
N ARG A 287 34.77 -26.55 16.13
CA ARG A 287 35.54 -26.82 14.90
C ARG A 287 37.02 -26.51 15.08
N THR A 288 37.30 -25.48 15.88
CA THR A 288 38.64 -24.98 16.18
C THR A 288 38.70 -24.52 17.63
N GLY A 289 39.90 -24.65 18.24
CA GLY A 289 40.16 -24.24 19.61
C GLY A 289 40.03 -25.35 20.65
N ASP A 290 40.85 -25.26 21.70
CA ASP A 290 41.08 -26.33 22.68
C ASP A 290 40.80 -25.89 24.12
N VAL A 291 40.03 -24.81 24.34
CA VAL A 291 39.74 -24.37 25.71
C VAL A 291 38.86 -25.41 26.43
N PRO A 292 39.36 -26.01 27.54
CA PRO A 292 38.63 -27.08 28.22
C PRO A 292 37.25 -26.66 28.71
N GLY A 293 36.24 -27.48 28.42
CA GLY A 293 34.87 -27.30 28.91
C GLY A 293 34.01 -26.31 28.14
N SER A 294 34.58 -25.56 27.18
CA SER A 294 33.85 -24.71 26.24
C SER A 294 33.32 -25.51 25.05
N LEU A 295 32.16 -25.11 24.53
CA LEU A 295 31.53 -25.65 23.33
C LEU A 295 31.28 -24.53 22.31
N MET A 296 31.04 -24.90 21.05
CA MET A 296 30.62 -23.95 20.01
C MET A 296 29.15 -23.59 20.20
N ALA A 297 28.83 -22.31 20.35
CA ALA A 297 27.45 -21.85 20.37
C ALA A 297 26.86 -21.85 18.97
N MET A 298 25.61 -22.29 18.85
CA MET A 298 24.93 -22.42 17.57
C MET A 298 23.49 -21.93 17.67
N VAL A 299 23.05 -21.17 16.66
CA VAL A 299 21.67 -20.71 16.51
C VAL A 299 21.17 -21.18 15.15
N GLN A 300 20.01 -21.83 15.12
CA GLN A 300 19.31 -22.26 13.92
C GLN A 300 18.06 -21.41 13.74
N PHE A 301 17.90 -20.86 12.54
CA PHE A 301 16.66 -20.33 12.03
C PHE A 301 16.11 -21.29 10.99
N THR A 302 14.85 -21.67 11.13
CA THR A 302 14.15 -22.59 10.23
C THR A 302 12.94 -21.91 9.64
N PHE A 303 12.79 -21.97 8.32
CA PHE A 303 11.61 -21.48 7.61
C PHE A 303 10.99 -22.63 6.80
N GLU A 304 9.79 -23.04 7.21
CA GLU A 304 9.01 -24.11 6.56
C GLU A 304 8.02 -23.52 5.56
N ASP A 305 8.00 -24.02 4.31
CA ASP A 305 7.11 -23.57 3.24
C ASP A 305 6.75 -24.73 2.29
N VAL A 306 5.99 -24.45 1.23
CA VAL A 306 5.68 -25.40 0.15
C VAL A 306 6.26 -24.88 -1.15
N ASP A 307 6.99 -25.73 -1.88
CA ASP A 307 7.52 -25.36 -3.19
C ASP A 307 6.41 -25.16 -4.22
N THR A 308 6.37 -23.99 -4.84
CA THR A 308 5.31 -23.61 -5.78
C THR A 308 5.31 -24.41 -7.08
N ILE A 309 6.44 -25.05 -7.43
CA ILE A 309 6.56 -25.87 -8.65
C ILE A 309 6.11 -27.31 -8.40
N THR A 310 6.61 -27.96 -7.35
CA THR A 310 6.37 -29.39 -7.06
C THR A 310 5.19 -29.63 -6.13
N GLY A 311 4.83 -28.66 -5.28
CA GLY A 311 3.84 -28.82 -4.22
C GLY A 311 4.35 -29.57 -2.97
N GLU A 312 5.65 -29.89 -2.92
CA GLU A 312 6.26 -30.59 -1.79
C GLU A 312 6.67 -29.62 -0.67
N PRO A 313 6.64 -30.03 0.61
CA PRO A 313 7.17 -29.24 1.70
C PRO A 313 8.66 -28.97 1.55
N VAL A 314 9.07 -27.73 1.82
CA VAL A 314 10.47 -27.28 1.83
C VAL A 314 10.80 -26.69 3.18
N THR A 315 12.02 -26.94 3.64
CA THR A 315 12.54 -26.33 4.85
C THR A 315 13.87 -25.65 4.55
N ASN A 316 13.91 -24.34 4.72
CA ASN A 316 15.11 -23.55 4.57
C ASN A 316 15.75 -23.33 5.94
N PHE A 317 17.08 -23.34 5.98
CA PHE A 317 17.83 -23.16 7.21
C PHE A 317 18.83 -22.02 7.09
N VAL A 318 19.06 -21.34 8.22
CA VAL A 318 20.23 -20.47 8.44
C VAL A 318 20.80 -20.83 9.81
N TYR A 319 22.09 -21.12 9.85
CA TYR A 319 22.84 -21.41 11.06
C TYR A 319 23.85 -20.29 11.32
N VAL A 320 23.94 -19.85 12.56
CA VAL A 320 25.04 -19.04 13.09
C VAL A 320 25.85 -19.95 13.99
N LEU A 321 27.14 -20.07 13.73
CA LEU A 321 28.09 -20.89 14.48
C LEU A 321 29.17 -20.00 15.08
N ASP A 322 29.48 -20.20 16.35
CA ASP A 322 30.44 -19.39 17.11
C ASP A 322 31.37 -20.22 17.99
N ASN A 323 32.64 -20.30 17.58
CA ASN A 323 33.70 -21.01 18.29
C ASN A 323 34.46 -20.12 19.29
N LEU A 324 34.12 -18.84 19.46
CA LEU A 324 34.94 -17.91 20.24
C LEU A 324 35.14 -18.36 21.69
N GLY A 325 34.13 -18.99 22.29
CA GLY A 325 34.23 -19.57 23.64
C GLY A 325 35.38 -20.59 23.79
N SER A 326 35.72 -21.28 22.70
CA SER A 326 36.78 -22.30 22.63
C SER A 326 38.13 -21.77 22.14
N LEU A 327 38.23 -20.48 21.79
CA LEU A 327 39.41 -19.83 21.23
C LEU A 327 40.04 -18.82 22.19
N THR A 328 41.36 -18.68 22.18
CA THR A 328 42.07 -17.66 22.98
C THR A 328 42.15 -16.30 22.28
N ASN A 329 41.98 -16.27 20.96
CA ASN A 329 42.08 -15.10 20.10
C ASN A 329 41.21 -15.28 18.85
N ALA A 330 40.72 -14.18 18.30
CA ALA A 330 40.01 -14.14 17.03
C ALA A 330 40.83 -13.37 15.98
N VAL A 331 40.82 -13.86 14.75
CA VAL A 331 41.49 -13.22 13.60
C VAL A 331 40.51 -13.09 12.44
N LEU A 332 40.72 -12.11 11.57
CA LEU A 332 39.90 -11.92 10.38
C LEU A 332 40.41 -12.78 9.22
N TYR A 333 39.52 -13.56 8.64
CA TYR A 333 39.77 -14.23 7.37
C TYR A 333 39.27 -13.35 6.23
N THR A 334 39.88 -13.49 5.06
CA THR A 334 39.50 -12.75 3.85
C THR A 334 38.69 -13.65 2.92
N ASN A 335 37.57 -13.13 2.43
CA ASN A 335 36.75 -13.84 1.46
C ASN A 335 37.51 -13.96 0.12
N THR A 336 37.64 -15.17 -0.42
CA THR A 336 38.34 -15.44 -1.70
C THR A 336 37.61 -14.85 -2.91
N ILE A 337 36.35 -14.44 -2.74
CA ILE A 337 35.48 -13.83 -3.77
C ILE A 337 35.50 -12.28 -3.67
N SER A 338 36.33 -11.69 -2.79
CA SER A 338 36.41 -10.23 -2.65
C SER A 338 36.93 -9.56 -3.93
N SER A 339 36.23 -8.51 -4.39
CA SER A 339 36.74 -7.68 -5.49
C SER A 339 37.87 -6.77 -4.99
N PRO A 340 38.75 -6.26 -5.87
CA PRO A 340 39.78 -5.28 -5.48
C PRO A 340 39.23 -3.99 -4.84
N ALA A 341 37.92 -3.73 -4.97
CA ALA A 341 37.24 -2.55 -4.46
C ALA A 341 36.56 -2.76 -3.09
N ALA A 342 36.39 -4.01 -2.62
CA ALA A 342 35.81 -4.32 -1.32
C ALA A 342 36.36 -5.65 -0.77
N THR A 343 37.28 -5.56 0.19
CA THR A 343 37.78 -6.72 0.93
C THR A 343 36.77 -7.12 2.01
N TYR A 344 35.93 -8.10 1.71
CA TYR A 344 35.04 -8.69 2.71
C TYR A 344 35.83 -9.60 3.64
N GLN A 345 35.63 -9.41 4.95
CA GLN A 345 36.27 -10.20 5.98
C GLN A 345 35.27 -10.67 7.02
N ARG A 346 35.52 -11.83 7.62
CA ARG A 346 34.80 -12.31 8.80
C ARG A 346 35.77 -12.85 9.85
N PRO A 347 35.39 -12.83 11.14
CA PRO A 347 36.15 -13.50 12.19
C PRO A 347 36.18 -15.02 11.98
N ASN A 348 37.34 -15.65 12.20
CA ASN A 348 37.49 -17.10 12.13
C ASN A 348 36.61 -17.87 13.13
N SER A 349 36.17 -17.21 14.21
CA SER A 349 35.28 -17.78 15.20
C SER A 349 33.83 -17.89 14.72
N LEU A 350 33.40 -17.04 13.78
CA LEU A 350 32.00 -16.91 13.35
C LEU A 350 31.79 -17.45 11.93
N LEU A 351 30.72 -18.22 11.76
CA LEU A 351 30.28 -18.72 10.45
C LEU A 351 28.76 -18.64 10.34
N VAL A 352 28.28 -18.13 9.22
CA VAL A 352 26.87 -18.23 8.82
C VAL A 352 26.77 -19.24 7.68
N SER A 353 25.88 -20.21 7.82
CA SER A 353 25.69 -21.29 6.84
C SER A 353 24.22 -21.52 6.56
N ARG A 354 23.87 -21.91 5.33
CA ARG A 354 22.51 -22.33 4.95
C ARG A 354 22.34 -23.85 4.95
N ILE A 355 23.41 -24.58 5.24
CA ILE A 355 23.46 -26.03 5.26
C ILE A 355 23.53 -26.50 6.70
N THR A 356 22.81 -27.57 7.03
CA THR A 356 22.87 -28.18 8.36
C THR A 356 24.30 -28.61 8.68
N PRO A 357 24.96 -27.97 9.67
CA PRO A 357 26.33 -28.30 9.99
C PRO A 357 26.40 -29.65 10.71
N PRO A 358 27.43 -30.48 10.46
CA PRO A 358 27.56 -31.79 11.11
C PRO A 358 27.51 -31.73 12.64
N GLU A 359 28.03 -30.65 13.23
CA GLU A 359 28.06 -30.42 14.67
C GLU A 359 26.66 -30.23 15.28
N TRP A 360 25.67 -29.85 14.48
CA TRP A 360 24.28 -29.68 14.92
C TRP A 360 23.64 -30.98 15.40
N ALA A 361 24.04 -32.12 14.82
CA ALA A 361 23.52 -33.43 15.19
C ALA A 361 23.96 -33.86 16.60
N GLY A 362 25.17 -33.47 17.03
CA GLY A 362 25.72 -33.76 18.35
C GLY A 362 25.49 -32.66 19.39
N ARG A 363 24.63 -31.68 19.09
CA ARG A 363 24.43 -30.52 19.96
C ARG A 363 23.76 -30.90 21.28
N VAL A 364 24.09 -30.15 22.31
CA VAL A 364 23.46 -30.21 23.63
C VAL A 364 22.74 -28.91 23.93
N GLY A 365 21.58 -29.00 24.58
CA GLY A 365 20.77 -27.83 24.92
C GLY A 365 21.24 -27.07 26.16
N THR A 366 20.42 -26.11 26.58
CA THR A 366 20.52 -25.41 27.86
C THR A 366 20.51 -26.39 29.03
N ASN A 367 21.38 -26.16 30.02
CA ASN A 367 21.40 -26.95 31.28
C ASN A 367 21.13 -26.10 32.53
N VAL A 368 20.93 -24.79 32.38
CA VAL A 368 20.60 -23.87 33.47
C VAL A 368 19.70 -22.75 32.94
N THR A 369 18.69 -22.36 33.71
CA THR A 369 17.89 -21.17 33.38
C THR A 369 18.77 -19.93 33.47
N PHE A 370 18.73 -19.07 32.45
CA PHE A 370 19.48 -17.82 32.49
C PHE A 370 18.97 -16.91 33.62
N ALA A 371 19.91 -16.40 34.42
CA ALA A 371 19.69 -15.30 35.36
C ALA A 371 20.79 -14.25 35.14
N PRO A 372 20.50 -12.95 35.24
CA PRO A 372 21.52 -11.89 35.11
C PRO A 372 22.74 -12.09 36.00
N THR A 373 22.55 -12.69 37.18
CA THR A 373 23.61 -13.02 38.13
C THR A 373 24.63 -14.04 37.61
N LEU A 374 24.33 -14.79 36.55
CA LEU A 374 25.32 -15.65 35.89
C LEU A 374 26.47 -14.82 35.30
N LEU A 375 26.16 -13.67 34.69
CA LEU A 375 27.13 -12.82 34.01
C LEU A 375 27.57 -11.62 34.86
N VAL A 376 26.66 -11.06 35.66
CA VAL A 376 26.89 -9.89 36.53
C VAL A 376 26.53 -10.25 37.96
N ASN A 377 27.50 -10.82 38.68
CA ASN A 377 27.40 -11.11 40.11
C ASN A 377 28.21 -10.07 40.91
N PRO A 378 27.65 -9.47 41.97
CA PRO A 378 28.40 -8.63 42.91
C PRO A 378 29.62 -9.29 43.55
N GLU A 379 29.67 -10.63 43.60
CA GLU A 379 30.79 -11.41 44.13
C GLU A 379 31.93 -11.61 43.12
N TYR A 380 31.74 -11.23 41.85
CA TYR A 380 32.80 -11.25 40.86
C TYR A 380 33.78 -10.08 41.06
N ALA A 381 35.04 -10.28 40.67
CA ALA A 381 36.10 -9.30 40.88
C ALA A 381 35.85 -7.93 40.22
N SER A 382 35.20 -7.87 39.06
CA SER A 382 34.88 -6.62 38.38
C SER A 382 33.65 -6.74 37.46
N PRO A 383 32.78 -5.72 37.37
CA PRO A 383 31.73 -5.61 36.35
C PRO A 383 32.23 -5.03 35.01
N LEU A 384 33.47 -4.52 34.98
CA LEU A 384 34.17 -4.06 33.77
C LEU A 384 35.31 -5.02 33.47
N VAL A 385 35.28 -5.66 32.30
CA VAL A 385 36.23 -6.71 31.94
C VAL A 385 36.99 -6.38 30.66
N THR A 386 38.18 -6.96 30.51
CA THR A 386 38.85 -7.05 29.22
C THR A 386 38.30 -8.24 28.46
N ASN A 387 37.97 -8.07 27.19
CA ASN A 387 37.34 -9.12 26.39
C ASN A 387 38.05 -9.34 25.05
N VAL A 388 38.01 -10.56 24.55
CA VAL A 388 38.16 -10.82 23.11
C VAL A 388 36.77 -10.71 22.50
N TYR A 389 36.65 -10.08 21.34
CA TYR A 389 35.37 -9.95 20.64
C TYR A 389 35.49 -10.34 19.16
N ALA A 390 34.35 -10.74 18.61
CA ALA A 390 34.12 -10.94 17.19
C ALA A 390 32.75 -10.36 16.82
N GLY A 391 32.70 -9.45 15.85
CA GLY A 391 31.49 -8.93 15.24
C GLY A 391 31.38 -9.38 13.79
N TYR A 392 30.19 -9.76 13.34
CA TYR A 392 29.96 -10.20 11.96
C TYR A 392 28.53 -9.91 11.53
N SER A 393 28.34 -9.48 10.28
CA SER A 393 27.01 -9.36 9.69
C SER A 393 27.00 -9.94 8.29
N ALA A 394 25.94 -10.66 7.97
CA ALA A 394 25.71 -11.29 6.68
C ALA A 394 24.28 -11.05 6.19
N ARG A 395 24.13 -10.97 4.88
CA ARG A 395 22.84 -10.99 4.18
C ARG A 395 22.53 -12.40 3.71
N ILE A 396 21.28 -12.81 3.86
CA ILE A 396 20.73 -14.10 3.45
C ILE A 396 19.80 -13.92 2.25
N GLY A 397 19.83 -14.90 1.35
CA GLY A 397 18.99 -14.98 0.15
C GLY A 397 19.73 -14.49 -1.09
N THR A 398 19.16 -14.73 -2.27
CA THR A 398 19.74 -14.30 -3.54
C THR A 398 19.72 -12.77 -3.58
N PRO A 399 20.87 -12.08 -3.58
CA PRO A 399 20.83 -10.69 -3.95
C PRO A 399 20.41 -10.66 -5.41
N ALA A 400 19.33 -9.96 -5.74
CA ALA A 400 19.35 -9.20 -6.98
C ALA A 400 20.65 -8.42 -6.93
N ARG A 401 21.69 -8.90 -7.62
CA ARG A 401 23.00 -8.26 -7.69
C ARG A 401 22.78 -7.01 -8.50
N VAL A 402 22.21 -5.98 -7.87
CA VAL A 402 22.30 -4.61 -8.35
C VAL A 402 23.78 -4.43 -8.53
N LEU A 403 24.20 -4.22 -9.77
CA LEU A 403 25.52 -3.70 -10.07
C LEU A 403 25.56 -2.27 -9.48
N THR A 404 25.56 -2.15 -8.15
CA THR A 404 26.06 -0.96 -7.48
C THR A 404 27.50 -0.90 -7.93
N GLY A 405 27.81 0.08 -8.77
CA GLY A 405 29.13 0.29 -9.32
C GLY A 405 30.15 0.45 -8.21
N GLY A 406 30.64 -0.68 -7.68
CA GLY A 406 31.83 -0.77 -6.85
C GLY A 406 33.09 -0.78 -7.72
N GLY A 407 33.09 0.04 -8.77
CA GLY A 407 34.24 0.28 -9.64
C GLY A 407 34.81 1.65 -9.32
N GLY A 408 35.68 1.73 -8.31
CA GLY A 408 36.80 2.69 -8.21
C GLY A 408 36.57 4.21 -8.30
N PHE A 409 35.36 4.70 -8.57
CA PHE A 409 35.05 6.12 -8.70
C PHE A 409 33.88 6.44 -7.77
N GLY A 410 34.21 6.78 -6.53
CA GLY A 410 33.24 7.04 -5.47
C GLY A 410 32.20 8.11 -5.84
N GLY A 411 30.95 7.87 -5.43
CA GLY A 411 29.96 8.88 -5.03
C GLY A 411 29.49 9.92 -6.06
N PHE A 412 30.04 9.97 -7.28
CA PHE A 412 29.70 10.99 -8.29
C PHE A 412 28.78 10.51 -9.41
N PHE A 413 28.62 9.20 -9.58
CA PHE A 413 27.54 8.63 -10.37
C PHE A 413 26.55 8.01 -9.38
N GLY A 414 25.34 8.56 -9.30
CA GLY A 414 24.23 7.86 -8.68
C GLY A 414 24.01 6.49 -9.35
N LEU A 415 23.17 5.64 -8.76
CA LEU A 415 22.67 4.43 -9.42
C LEU A 415 22.30 4.79 -10.86
N ILE A 416 23.02 4.27 -11.86
CA ILE A 416 22.62 4.43 -13.25
C ILE A 416 21.30 3.66 -13.36
N PRO A 417 20.14 4.33 -13.55
CA PRO A 417 18.83 3.68 -13.40
C PRO A 417 18.69 2.45 -14.30
N GLU A 418 19.33 2.49 -15.47
CA GLU A 418 19.40 1.43 -16.47
C GLU A 418 20.08 0.15 -15.93
N LEU A 419 21.14 0.26 -15.12
CA LEU A 419 21.85 -0.89 -14.53
C LEU A 419 21.12 -1.48 -13.31
N SER A 420 20.19 -0.73 -12.73
CA SER A 420 19.29 -1.17 -11.65
C SER A 420 17.90 -1.58 -12.15
N ASN A 421 17.64 -1.50 -13.46
CA ASN A 421 16.34 -1.89 -14.02
C ASN A 421 16.10 -3.40 -13.80
N PRO A 422 14.90 -3.83 -13.36
CA PRO A 422 14.56 -5.23 -13.15
C PRO A 422 14.88 -6.17 -14.31
N THR A 423 14.82 -5.69 -15.55
CA THR A 423 15.17 -6.46 -16.76
C THR A 423 16.66 -6.85 -16.83
N ASN A 424 17.52 -6.19 -16.04
CA ASN A 424 18.95 -6.48 -15.94
C ASN A 424 19.32 -7.28 -14.68
N LEU A 425 18.36 -7.56 -13.79
CA LEU A 425 18.59 -8.33 -12.57
C LEU A 425 18.64 -9.85 -12.88
N PRO A 426 19.47 -10.63 -12.19
CA PRO A 426 19.57 -12.08 -12.43
C PRO A 426 18.32 -12.85 -11.94
N GLY A 427 18.20 -14.12 -12.31
CA GLY A 427 17.11 -15.01 -11.86
C GLY A 427 15.77 -14.70 -12.52
N ARG A 428 15.71 -14.72 -13.86
CA ARG A 428 14.53 -14.26 -14.62
C ARG A 428 13.88 -15.34 -15.46
N ILE A 429 12.57 -15.16 -15.66
CA ILE A 429 11.78 -15.84 -16.68
C ILE A 429 11.22 -14.79 -17.64
N GLU A 430 11.53 -14.92 -18.93
CA GLU A 430 11.07 -14.04 -20.00
C GLU A 430 10.31 -14.87 -21.05
N ILE A 431 9.05 -14.51 -21.31
CA ILE A 431 8.20 -15.16 -22.30
C ILE A 431 7.74 -14.12 -23.31
N GLU A 432 8.04 -14.34 -24.59
CA GLU A 432 7.58 -13.52 -25.70
C GLU A 432 6.84 -14.40 -26.72
N ALA A 433 5.56 -14.13 -26.94
CA ALA A 433 4.71 -14.95 -27.79
C ALA A 433 3.74 -14.13 -28.64
N THR A 434 3.28 -14.69 -29.76
CA THR A 434 2.03 -14.18 -30.39
C THR A 434 0.82 -14.76 -29.66
N ASN A 435 0.72 -16.09 -29.58
CA ASN A 435 -0.32 -16.82 -28.86
C ASN A 435 0.31 -17.56 -27.67
N LEU A 436 -0.16 -17.29 -26.46
CA LEU A 436 0.37 -17.84 -25.23
C LEU A 436 -0.71 -18.57 -24.41
N ASP A 437 -0.49 -19.86 -24.13
CA ASP A 437 -1.30 -20.65 -23.21
C ASP A 437 -0.50 -21.01 -21.96
N VAL A 438 -0.91 -20.46 -20.82
CA VAL A 438 -0.32 -20.70 -19.49
C VAL A 438 -1.24 -21.51 -18.57
N GLN A 439 -2.28 -22.15 -19.11
CA GLN A 439 -3.28 -22.83 -18.31
C GLN A 439 -2.63 -23.80 -17.30
N LEU A 440 -2.87 -23.58 -16.01
CA LEU A 440 -2.36 -24.41 -14.91
C LEU A 440 -0.82 -24.55 -14.87
N ALA A 441 -0.08 -23.67 -15.55
CA ALA A 441 1.37 -23.60 -15.43
C ALA A 441 1.77 -23.08 -14.04
N ARG A 442 2.97 -23.44 -13.58
CA ARG A 442 3.58 -22.97 -12.33
C ARG A 442 4.89 -22.27 -12.66
N PHE A 443 5.01 -21.03 -12.20
CA PHE A 443 6.20 -20.22 -12.40
C PHE A 443 6.81 -19.85 -11.05
N ARG A 444 8.12 -20.01 -10.93
CA ARG A 444 8.91 -19.52 -9.80
C ARG A 444 10.14 -18.77 -10.30
N SER A 445 10.28 -17.52 -9.89
CA SER A 445 11.41 -16.66 -10.23
C SER A 445 11.96 -16.00 -8.96
N GLU A 446 13.28 -16.03 -8.77
CA GLU A 446 13.93 -15.27 -7.70
C GLU A 446 14.04 -13.77 -8.05
N GLY A 447 13.92 -13.42 -9.34
CA GLY A 447 13.91 -12.05 -9.86
C GLY A 447 12.63 -11.75 -10.65
N LEU A 448 12.80 -11.25 -11.88
CA LEU A 448 11.69 -10.81 -12.73
C LEU A 448 11.00 -11.99 -13.44
N MET A 449 9.67 -11.95 -13.49
CA MET A 449 8.88 -12.67 -14.49
C MET A 449 8.27 -11.68 -15.48
N SER A 450 8.67 -11.77 -16.76
CA SER A 450 8.21 -10.90 -17.83
C SER A 450 7.43 -11.70 -18.86
N VAL A 451 6.22 -11.26 -19.19
CA VAL A 451 5.37 -11.88 -20.19
C VAL A 451 4.92 -10.84 -21.21
N LYS A 452 5.27 -11.10 -22.47
CA LYS A 452 4.81 -10.35 -23.63
C LYS A 452 4.02 -11.27 -24.55
N ALA A 453 2.73 -11.00 -24.75
CA ALA A 453 1.89 -11.83 -25.61
C ALA A 453 0.82 -11.00 -26.32
N ALA A 454 0.72 -11.11 -27.64
CA ALA A 454 -0.38 -10.44 -28.37
C ALA A 454 -1.75 -11.04 -28.03
N ASN A 455 -1.79 -12.35 -27.76
CA ASN A 455 -2.98 -13.10 -27.39
C ASN A 455 -2.66 -14.07 -26.25
N LEU A 456 -3.00 -13.68 -25.02
CA LEU A 456 -2.91 -14.50 -23.82
C LEU A 456 -4.21 -15.29 -23.63
N SER A 457 -4.10 -16.61 -23.47
CA SER A 457 -5.24 -17.46 -23.18
C SER A 457 -5.98 -16.99 -21.92
N PRO A 458 -7.33 -16.94 -21.90
CA PRO A 458 -8.10 -16.49 -20.75
C PRO A 458 -8.03 -17.44 -19.55
N ARG A 459 -7.38 -18.60 -19.71
CA ARG A 459 -7.24 -19.59 -18.64
C ARG A 459 -5.99 -19.28 -17.81
N PRO A 460 -6.13 -18.98 -16.52
CA PRO A 460 -5.01 -18.50 -15.72
C PRO A 460 -3.98 -19.60 -15.44
N PRO A 461 -2.74 -19.21 -15.06
CA PRO A 461 -1.80 -20.13 -14.46
C PRO A 461 -2.29 -20.62 -13.10
N TYR A 462 -1.66 -21.68 -12.60
CA TYR A 462 -1.95 -22.18 -11.25
C TYR A 462 -1.25 -21.33 -10.19
N PHE A 463 0.03 -20.99 -10.42
CA PHE A 463 0.81 -20.10 -9.55
C PHE A 463 1.81 -19.27 -10.35
N VAL A 464 1.95 -18.01 -9.94
CA VAL A 464 3.05 -17.10 -10.33
C VAL A 464 3.74 -16.65 -9.05
N ASP A 465 4.93 -17.19 -8.80
CA ASP A 465 5.77 -16.90 -7.64
C ASP A 465 7.00 -16.11 -8.07
N ALA A 466 6.86 -14.79 -8.19
CA ALA A 466 7.94 -13.88 -8.50
C ALA A 466 7.80 -12.59 -7.68
N PRO A 467 8.87 -12.05 -7.08
CA PRO A 467 8.81 -10.79 -6.34
C PRO A 467 8.60 -9.59 -7.27
N LEU A 468 8.97 -9.72 -8.54
CA LEU A 468 8.83 -8.71 -9.57
C LEU A 468 8.15 -9.31 -10.81
N VAL A 469 7.10 -8.65 -11.30
CA VAL A 469 6.37 -9.08 -12.51
C VAL A 469 6.23 -7.94 -13.50
N GLN A 470 6.20 -8.27 -14.79
CA GLN A 470 5.91 -7.34 -15.87
C GLN A 470 5.04 -8.01 -16.93
N TYR A 471 4.03 -7.29 -17.40
CA TYR A 471 3.08 -7.79 -18.39
C TYR A 471 2.91 -6.80 -19.54
N ASP A 472 3.01 -7.32 -20.77
CA ASP A 472 2.68 -6.64 -22.02
C ASP A 472 1.78 -7.59 -22.82
N VAL A 473 0.50 -7.68 -22.45
CA VAL A 473 -0.40 -8.76 -22.85
C VAL A 473 -1.67 -8.25 -23.53
N GLY A 474 -2.17 -9.02 -24.49
CA GLY A 474 -3.42 -8.75 -25.19
C GLY A 474 -4.32 -9.97 -25.31
N SER A 475 -5.53 -9.77 -25.83
CA SER A 475 -6.46 -10.83 -26.21
C SER A 475 -7.11 -10.51 -27.55
N THR A 476 -7.17 -11.50 -28.46
CA THR A 476 -7.79 -11.35 -29.79
C THR A 476 -9.11 -12.10 -29.95
N GLU A 477 -9.48 -12.96 -28.98
CA GLU A 477 -10.65 -13.85 -29.08
C GLU A 477 -11.67 -13.64 -27.93
N GLY A 478 -11.64 -12.49 -27.26
CA GLY A 478 -12.54 -12.14 -26.16
C GLY A 478 -11.90 -11.21 -25.13
N PRO A 479 -12.48 -11.06 -23.92
CA PRO A 479 -11.91 -10.20 -22.88
C PRO A 479 -10.54 -10.73 -22.42
N LEU A 480 -9.58 -9.82 -22.26
CA LEU A 480 -8.36 -10.09 -21.53
C LEU A 480 -8.70 -10.16 -20.03
N VAL A 481 -8.54 -11.34 -19.45
CA VAL A 481 -8.78 -11.57 -18.02
C VAL A 481 -7.46 -11.59 -17.26
N VAL A 482 -7.25 -10.61 -16.39
CA VAL A 482 -6.10 -10.52 -15.48
C VAL A 482 -6.51 -11.13 -14.16
N SER A 483 -6.22 -12.43 -14.01
CA SER A 483 -6.52 -13.21 -12.81
C SER A 483 -5.42 -14.25 -12.55
N ASN A 484 -4.98 -14.37 -11.30
CA ASN A 484 -3.86 -15.21 -10.85
C ASN A 484 -2.54 -14.96 -11.62
N LEU A 485 -2.38 -13.78 -12.22
CA LEU A 485 -1.14 -13.33 -12.86
C LEU A 485 -0.26 -12.57 -11.87
N VAL A 486 -0.87 -11.90 -10.89
CA VAL A 486 -0.17 -11.14 -9.85
C VAL A 486 -0.60 -11.61 -8.47
N ALA A 487 0.32 -12.27 -7.76
CA ALA A 487 0.16 -12.51 -6.32
C ALA A 487 0.39 -11.21 -5.54
N THR A 488 -0.21 -11.04 -4.37
CA THR A 488 0.05 -9.86 -3.52
C THR A 488 1.39 -9.96 -2.77
N THR A 489 1.78 -11.18 -2.43
CA THR A 489 3.03 -11.47 -1.70
C THR A 489 3.60 -12.82 -2.13
N VAL A 490 4.91 -12.97 -2.00
CA VAL A 490 5.63 -14.23 -2.20
C VAL A 490 6.47 -14.58 -0.98
N ARG A 491 6.82 -15.88 -0.84
CA ARG A 491 7.64 -16.38 0.26
C ARG A 491 9.13 -16.38 -0.11
N ARG A 492 9.93 -15.62 0.63
CA ARG A 492 11.39 -15.54 0.42
C ARG A 492 12.06 -15.55 1.78
N PHE A 493 12.97 -16.46 2.05
CA PHE A 493 13.77 -16.39 3.28
C PHE A 493 14.99 -15.50 3.05
N THR A 494 14.83 -14.20 3.25
CA THR A 494 15.86 -13.19 2.99
C THR A 494 15.98 -12.22 4.16
N GLY A 495 17.08 -11.46 4.20
CA GLY A 495 17.29 -10.42 5.19
C GLY A 495 18.71 -10.41 5.71
N THR A 496 18.92 -9.87 6.91
CA THR A 496 20.25 -9.79 7.51
C THR A 496 20.30 -10.48 8.87
N VAL A 497 21.47 -11.06 9.16
CA VAL A 497 21.82 -11.56 10.50
C VAL A 497 23.09 -10.85 10.95
N SER A 498 23.06 -10.32 12.17
CA SER A 498 24.16 -9.60 12.79
C SER A 498 24.50 -10.25 14.11
N CYS A 499 25.77 -10.59 14.26
CA CYS A 499 26.30 -11.35 15.36
C CYS A 499 27.36 -10.52 16.09
N TRP A 500 27.31 -10.57 17.41
CA TRP A 500 28.45 -10.19 18.24
C TRP A 500 28.73 -11.31 19.21
N SER A 501 30.00 -11.68 19.32
CA SER A 501 30.48 -12.70 20.20
C SER A 501 31.59 -12.12 21.06
N SER A 502 31.64 -12.51 22.32
CA SER A 502 32.74 -12.16 23.20
C SER A 502 33.08 -13.24 24.21
N ALA A 503 34.36 -13.32 24.55
CA ALA A 503 34.88 -14.16 25.61
C ALA A 503 35.76 -13.35 26.56
N TRP A 504 35.62 -13.58 27.86
CA TRP A 504 36.42 -12.95 28.91
C TRP A 504 36.57 -13.89 30.11
N THR A 505 37.42 -13.53 31.05
CA THR A 505 37.54 -14.22 32.34
C THR A 505 37.16 -13.29 33.49
N ASN A 506 36.62 -13.85 34.55
CA ASN A 506 36.40 -13.16 35.82
C ASN A 506 36.74 -14.11 36.97
N LEU A 507 36.93 -13.55 38.16
CA LEU A 507 37.25 -14.31 39.36
C LEU A 507 36.07 -14.25 40.31
N LEU A 508 35.63 -15.42 40.80
CA LEU A 508 34.67 -15.54 41.89
C LEU A 508 35.44 -15.88 43.17
N PHE A 509 35.25 -15.07 44.19
CA PHE A 509 35.84 -15.28 45.51
C PHE A 509 34.86 -16.07 46.38
N VAL A 510 35.15 -17.35 46.62
CA VAL A 510 34.32 -18.22 47.46
C VAL A 510 34.99 -18.38 48.83
N PRO A 511 34.42 -17.82 49.91
CA PRO A 511 34.90 -18.10 51.26
C PRO A 511 34.61 -19.56 51.62
N GLY A 512 35.63 -20.31 52.04
CA GLY A 512 35.47 -21.70 52.45
C GLY A 512 36.51 -22.11 53.49
N PRO A 513 36.31 -23.25 54.19
CA PRO A 513 37.32 -23.80 55.08
C PRO A 513 38.58 -24.19 54.30
N ASP A 514 39.77 -23.94 54.87
CA ASP A 514 41.04 -24.36 54.30
C ASP A 514 41.04 -25.90 54.14
N PRO A 515 41.36 -26.43 52.94
CA PRO A 515 41.43 -27.87 52.72
C PRO A 515 42.37 -28.61 53.68
N ALA A 516 43.38 -27.93 54.25
CA ALA A 516 44.33 -28.45 55.21
C ALA A 516 43.98 -28.13 56.67
N ASP A 517 43.15 -27.12 56.93
CA ASP A 517 42.67 -26.75 58.27
C ASP A 517 41.21 -26.25 58.24
N PRO A 518 40.22 -27.10 58.58
CA PRO A 518 38.81 -26.74 58.56
C PRO A 518 38.41 -25.58 59.50
N THR A 519 39.30 -25.15 60.39
CA THR A 519 39.08 -24.03 61.33
C THR A 519 39.50 -22.68 60.75
N LEU A 520 40.25 -22.66 59.64
CA LEU A 520 40.67 -21.46 58.93
C LEU A 520 39.75 -21.19 57.74
N GLN A 521 39.30 -19.95 57.57
CA GLN A 521 38.58 -19.52 56.38
C GLN A 521 39.60 -19.02 55.35
N VAL A 522 39.68 -19.69 54.20
CA VAL A 522 40.44 -19.20 53.04
C VAL A 522 39.47 -18.81 51.93
N THR A 523 39.79 -17.72 51.24
CA THR A 523 39.07 -17.35 50.02
C THR A 523 39.64 -18.17 48.87
N ASN A 524 38.91 -19.19 48.43
CA ASN A 524 39.24 -19.87 47.19
C ASN A 524 38.85 -18.98 46.02
N THR A 525 39.73 -18.88 45.03
CA THR A 525 39.45 -18.14 43.80
C THR A 525 39.06 -19.14 42.73
N VAL A 526 37.85 -19.02 42.20
CA VAL A 526 37.39 -19.76 41.02
C VAL A 526 37.56 -18.85 39.81
N GLU A 527 38.37 -19.28 38.84
CA GLU A 527 38.44 -18.63 37.55
C GLU A 527 37.26 -19.09 36.70
N ILE A 528 36.48 -18.13 36.21
CA ILE A 528 35.32 -18.39 35.38
C ILE A 528 35.59 -17.79 34.00
N ARG A 529 35.56 -18.65 32.99
CA ARG A 529 35.55 -18.22 31.59
C ARG A 529 34.12 -18.00 31.14
N PHE A 530 33.88 -16.84 30.55
CA PHE A 530 32.60 -16.47 30.00
C PHE A 530 32.66 -16.44 28.49
N HIS A 531 31.53 -16.79 27.88
CA HIS A 531 31.29 -16.63 26.45
C HIS A 531 29.85 -16.18 26.25
N THR A 532 29.66 -15.15 25.43
CA THR A 532 28.33 -14.65 25.07
C THR A 532 28.26 -14.45 23.57
N LEU A 533 27.22 -15.00 22.96
CA LEU A 533 26.81 -14.72 21.59
C LEU A 533 25.50 -13.92 21.60
N ILE A 534 25.47 -12.80 20.90
CA ILE A 534 24.27 -12.01 20.61
C ILE A 534 23.99 -12.16 19.12
N VAL A 535 22.80 -12.64 18.77
CA VAL A 535 22.33 -12.78 17.39
C VAL A 535 21.10 -11.91 17.19
N SER A 536 21.25 -10.86 16.40
CA SER A 536 20.17 -10.02 15.92
C SER A 536 19.82 -10.40 14.49
N ARG A 537 18.53 -10.39 14.16
CA ARG A 537 18.05 -10.80 12.83
C ARG A 537 16.98 -9.85 12.32
N ASN A 538 17.04 -9.55 11.03
CA ASN A 538 15.99 -8.83 10.30
C ASN A 538 15.62 -9.66 9.07
N PHE A 539 15.05 -10.84 9.32
CA PHE A 539 14.57 -11.71 8.26
C PHE A 539 13.15 -11.34 7.84
N GLN A 540 12.97 -11.24 6.54
CA GLN A 540 11.69 -11.22 5.87
C GLN A 540 11.44 -12.63 5.32
N THR A 541 10.24 -13.13 5.55
CA THR A 541 9.75 -14.43 5.03
C THR A 541 8.59 -14.24 4.05
N ILE A 542 8.03 -13.03 4.01
CA ILE A 542 6.96 -12.59 3.11
C ILE A 542 7.44 -11.29 2.47
N VAL A 543 7.43 -11.25 1.14
CA VAL A 543 7.85 -10.09 0.35
C VAL A 543 6.67 -9.66 -0.52
N PRO A 544 6.30 -8.37 -0.56
CA PRO A 544 5.27 -7.88 -1.45
C PRO A 544 5.72 -8.04 -2.91
N VAL A 545 4.79 -8.41 -3.79
CA VAL A 545 5.06 -8.45 -5.23
C VAL A 545 4.90 -7.04 -5.78
N GLN A 546 5.85 -6.61 -6.60
CA GLN A 546 5.72 -5.38 -7.36
C GLN A 546 5.49 -5.69 -8.83
N THR A 547 4.49 -5.04 -9.41
CA THR A 547 4.29 -5.01 -10.85
C THR A 547 5.14 -3.88 -11.40
N HIS A 548 6.22 -4.19 -12.12
CA HIS A 548 7.10 -3.15 -12.65
C HIS A 548 6.35 -2.29 -13.69
N ARG A 549 5.68 -2.96 -14.62
CA ARG A 549 4.85 -2.35 -15.67
C ARG A 549 3.71 -3.30 -16.04
N PHE A 550 2.55 -2.73 -16.35
CA PHE A 550 1.42 -3.46 -16.85
C PHE A 550 0.85 -2.79 -18.10
N THR A 551 0.81 -3.53 -19.20
CA THR A 551 0.08 -3.15 -20.41
C THR A 551 -0.92 -4.23 -20.79
N GLY A 552 -2.20 -3.84 -20.91
CA GLY A 552 -3.31 -4.72 -21.30
C GLY A 552 -3.98 -4.23 -22.58
N ARG A 553 -4.25 -5.13 -23.54
CA ARG A 553 -4.93 -4.80 -24.81
C ARG A 553 -6.06 -5.75 -25.14
N GLY A 554 -7.14 -5.25 -25.73
CA GLY A 554 -8.23 -6.07 -26.25
C GLY A 554 -9.51 -5.28 -26.43
N GLU A 555 -10.58 -5.96 -26.82
CA GLU A 555 -11.93 -5.35 -26.86
C GLU A 555 -12.47 -5.06 -25.46
N GLU A 556 -12.05 -5.85 -24.47
CA GLU A 556 -12.40 -5.68 -23.06
C GLU A 556 -11.23 -6.16 -22.18
N VAL A 557 -10.92 -5.42 -21.10
CA VAL A 557 -9.91 -5.81 -20.11
C VAL A 557 -10.56 -5.90 -18.73
N ARG A 558 -10.45 -7.06 -18.07
CA ARG A 558 -11.02 -7.32 -16.74
C ARG A 558 -9.91 -7.62 -15.74
N ILE A 559 -9.79 -6.79 -14.71
CA ILE A 559 -8.74 -6.86 -13.69
C ILE A 559 -9.32 -7.35 -12.37
N PHE A 560 -8.98 -8.59 -12.01
CA PHE A 560 -9.37 -9.19 -10.74
C PHE A 560 -8.23 -9.19 -9.71
N ASP A 561 -6.99 -9.21 -10.18
CA ASP A 561 -5.82 -9.22 -9.31
C ASP A 561 -5.55 -7.86 -8.67
N ASN A 562 -4.97 -7.88 -7.47
CA ASN A 562 -4.41 -6.69 -6.84
C ASN A 562 -3.02 -6.43 -7.42
N MET A 563 -2.71 -5.19 -7.78
CA MET A 563 -1.45 -4.82 -8.42
C MET A 563 -0.89 -3.52 -7.84
N ALA A 564 0.41 -3.54 -7.53
CA ALA A 564 1.19 -2.35 -7.21
C ALA A 564 2.12 -2.04 -8.38
N VAL A 565 1.69 -1.14 -9.27
CA VAL A 565 2.37 -0.76 -10.50
C VAL A 565 3.41 0.32 -10.23
N GLY A 566 4.69 -0.01 -10.46
CA GLY A 566 5.83 0.83 -10.12
C GLY A 566 6.11 1.93 -11.15
N GLU A 567 6.04 1.62 -12.44
CA GLU A 567 6.26 2.56 -13.54
C GLU A 567 4.94 2.87 -14.26
N GLU A 568 4.55 2.03 -15.22
CA GLU A 568 3.49 2.37 -16.19
C GLU A 568 2.31 1.40 -16.10
N LEU A 569 1.11 1.95 -16.00
CA LEU A 569 -0.17 1.27 -16.17
C LEU A 569 -0.84 1.78 -17.45
N LEU A 570 -0.85 0.96 -18.50
CA LEU A 570 -1.49 1.27 -19.78
C LEU A 570 -2.56 0.23 -20.11
N ILE A 571 -3.79 0.66 -20.35
CA ILE A 571 -4.89 -0.22 -20.74
C ILE A 571 -5.51 0.30 -22.04
N GLU A 572 -5.18 -0.37 -23.14
CA GLU A 572 -5.72 -0.06 -24.48
C GLU A 572 -6.93 -0.95 -24.76
N ALA A 573 -8.08 -0.59 -24.17
CA ALA A 573 -9.35 -1.24 -24.42
C ALA A 573 -10.52 -0.24 -24.29
N PRO A 574 -11.57 -0.35 -25.14
CA PRO A 574 -12.76 0.48 -25.01
C PRO A 574 -13.58 0.14 -23.77
N LYS A 575 -13.56 -1.12 -23.32
CA LYS A 575 -14.25 -1.54 -22.09
C LYS A 575 -13.26 -2.03 -21.05
N VAL A 576 -13.31 -1.45 -19.85
CA VAL A 576 -12.44 -1.83 -18.72
C VAL A 576 -13.28 -2.14 -17.49
N GLU A 577 -13.00 -3.28 -16.85
CA GLU A 577 -13.57 -3.68 -15.58
C GLU A 577 -12.46 -3.82 -14.53
N ILE A 578 -12.56 -3.12 -13.41
CA ILE A 578 -11.59 -3.18 -12.31
C ILE A 578 -12.30 -3.65 -11.04
N ARG A 579 -11.97 -4.85 -10.58
CA ARG A 579 -12.44 -5.42 -9.31
C ARG A 579 -11.34 -5.58 -8.27
N GLY A 580 -10.09 -5.74 -8.71
CA GLY A 580 -8.91 -5.75 -7.84
C GLY A 580 -8.54 -4.34 -7.35
N ASN A 581 -7.58 -4.28 -6.43
CA ASN A 581 -6.97 -3.02 -5.99
C ASN A 581 -5.72 -2.74 -6.83
N VAL A 582 -5.77 -1.67 -7.61
CA VAL A 582 -4.69 -1.24 -8.51
C VAL A 582 -4.14 0.08 -8.01
N SER A 583 -2.88 0.08 -7.59
CA SER A 583 -2.14 1.29 -7.23
C SER A 583 -1.01 1.54 -8.21
N THR A 584 -0.81 2.78 -8.66
CA THR A 584 0.25 3.16 -9.60
C THR A 584 1.06 4.37 -9.10
N SER A 585 2.37 4.40 -9.37
CA SER A 585 3.19 5.59 -9.10
C SER A 585 2.85 6.74 -10.04
N ASP A 586 2.73 6.44 -11.34
CA ASP A 586 2.43 7.42 -12.38
C ASP A 586 0.92 7.48 -12.68
N ALA A 587 0.50 8.45 -13.51
CA ALA A 587 -0.87 8.53 -13.98
C ALA A 587 -1.25 7.28 -14.81
N PRO A 588 -2.38 6.62 -14.52
CA PRO A 588 -2.83 5.49 -15.32
C PRO A 588 -3.33 5.98 -16.69
N ASP A 589 -3.00 5.26 -17.75
CA ASP A 589 -3.35 5.62 -19.14
C ASP A 589 -4.41 4.69 -19.73
N PHE A 590 -5.47 5.30 -20.26
CA PHE A 590 -6.64 4.64 -20.83
C PHE A 590 -7.03 5.31 -22.17
N PRO A 591 -6.19 5.19 -23.23
CA PRO A 591 -6.23 6.07 -24.40
C PRO A 591 -7.46 5.91 -25.31
N ILE A 592 -8.18 4.80 -25.18
CA ILE A 592 -9.35 4.48 -26.01
C ILE A 592 -10.58 4.08 -25.18
N LEU A 593 -10.62 4.44 -23.89
CA LEU A 593 -11.69 4.07 -22.97
C LEU A 593 -13.05 4.67 -23.36
N GLU A 594 -14.06 3.81 -23.42
CA GLU A 594 -15.46 4.14 -23.69
C GLU A 594 -16.37 3.73 -22.53
N GLU A 595 -16.08 2.63 -21.83
CA GLU A 595 -16.85 2.14 -20.68
C GLU A 595 -15.92 1.69 -19.55
N LEU A 596 -16.12 2.22 -18.34
CA LEU A 596 -15.42 1.79 -17.13
C LEU A 596 -16.40 1.24 -16.09
N ILE A 597 -16.24 -0.03 -15.72
CA ILE A 597 -16.90 -0.66 -14.57
C ILE A 597 -15.88 -0.75 -13.44
N HIS A 598 -15.99 0.12 -12.44
CA HIS A 598 -15.06 0.22 -11.33
C HIS A 598 -15.72 -0.25 -10.02
N MET A 599 -15.24 -1.36 -9.46
CA MET A 599 -15.74 -1.98 -8.23
C MET A 599 -14.67 -2.16 -7.15
N GLY A 600 -13.39 -2.15 -7.55
CA GLY A 600 -12.24 -2.29 -6.67
C GLY A 600 -11.63 -0.96 -6.24
N GLY A 601 -10.31 -0.95 -6.06
CA GLY A 601 -9.55 0.26 -5.78
C GLY A 601 -8.75 0.71 -7.01
N LEU A 602 -8.76 2.00 -7.31
CA LEU A 602 -7.85 2.63 -8.27
C LEU A 602 -7.18 3.83 -7.60
N SER A 603 -5.87 3.74 -7.38
CA SER A 603 -5.11 4.84 -6.79
C SER A 603 -3.87 5.20 -7.57
N SER A 604 -3.55 6.49 -7.68
CA SER A 604 -2.30 6.97 -8.29
C SER A 604 -1.57 7.93 -7.34
N ALA A 605 -0.24 7.88 -7.31
CA ALA A 605 0.58 8.85 -6.62
C ALA A 605 0.79 10.16 -7.42
N ASP A 606 0.39 10.20 -8.69
CA ASP A 606 0.40 11.38 -9.56
C ASP A 606 -1.01 11.98 -9.71
N ARG A 607 -1.81 11.45 -10.64
CA ARG A 607 -3.17 11.93 -10.96
C ARG A 607 -4.00 10.83 -11.62
N ILE A 608 -5.32 11.02 -11.68
CA ILE A 608 -6.22 10.15 -12.47
C ILE A 608 -7.05 11.01 -13.41
N PHE A 609 -6.79 10.93 -14.71
CA PHE A 609 -7.56 11.61 -15.76
C PHE A 609 -8.26 10.59 -16.64
N LEU A 610 -9.59 10.69 -16.74
CA LEU A 610 -10.42 9.79 -17.55
C LEU A 610 -11.16 10.59 -18.62
N GLY A 611 -10.92 10.25 -19.89
CA GLY A 611 -11.50 10.94 -21.05
C GLY A 611 -10.84 12.28 -21.37
N THR A 612 -11.13 12.81 -22.56
CA THR A 612 -10.72 14.17 -22.99
C THR A 612 -11.94 14.98 -23.43
N ALA A 613 -11.76 16.28 -23.72
CA ALA A 613 -12.85 17.11 -24.23
C ALA A 613 -13.31 16.65 -25.63
N GLU A 614 -12.39 16.13 -26.45
CA GLU A 614 -12.66 15.60 -27.78
C GLU A 614 -13.19 14.17 -27.76
N ARG A 615 -12.90 13.42 -26.68
CA ARG A 615 -13.25 12.00 -26.50
C ARG A 615 -13.65 11.75 -25.05
N PRO A 616 -14.84 12.20 -24.60
CA PRO A 616 -15.36 11.82 -23.29
C PRO A 616 -15.62 10.31 -23.23
N VAL A 617 -15.51 9.72 -22.05
CA VAL A 617 -15.87 8.31 -21.81
C VAL A 617 -17.39 8.18 -21.89
N ASN A 618 -17.95 7.19 -22.59
CA ASN A 618 -19.40 7.08 -22.72
C ASN A 618 -20.08 6.82 -21.37
N VAL A 619 -19.57 5.86 -20.59
CA VAL A 619 -20.15 5.49 -19.29
C VAL A 619 -19.06 5.12 -18.29
N ILE A 620 -19.13 5.70 -17.09
CA ILE A 620 -18.35 5.28 -15.93
C ILE A 620 -19.31 4.88 -14.82
N SER A 621 -19.20 3.62 -14.38
CA SER A 621 -19.95 3.09 -13.23
C SER A 621 -18.97 2.81 -12.09
N ASN A 622 -19.01 3.65 -11.06
CA ASN A 622 -18.16 3.54 -9.88
C ASN A 622 -18.95 3.02 -8.67
N SER A 623 -18.51 1.89 -8.13
CA SER A 623 -18.94 1.31 -6.84
C SER A 623 -17.75 1.01 -5.92
N GLY A 624 -16.53 1.34 -6.37
CA GLY A 624 -15.28 1.16 -5.65
C GLY A 624 -14.71 2.47 -5.12
N SER A 625 -13.39 2.52 -4.89
CA SER A 625 -12.69 3.70 -4.38
C SER A 625 -11.65 4.22 -5.37
N MET A 626 -11.77 5.46 -5.82
CA MET A 626 -10.79 6.14 -6.66
C MET A 626 -10.05 7.22 -5.86
N SER A 627 -8.72 7.21 -5.86
CA SER A 627 -7.93 8.17 -5.07
C SER A 627 -6.65 8.63 -5.76
N ALA A 628 -6.44 9.94 -5.87
CA ALA A 628 -5.17 10.51 -6.36
C ALA A 628 -4.95 11.92 -5.80
N PRO A 629 -3.77 12.53 -5.94
CA PRO A 629 -3.56 13.95 -5.64
C PRO A 629 -4.53 14.89 -6.37
N THR A 630 -4.85 14.60 -7.64
CA THR A 630 -5.87 15.29 -8.43
C THR A 630 -6.62 14.30 -9.32
N ILE A 631 -7.90 14.57 -9.58
CA ILE A 631 -8.75 13.73 -10.42
C ILE A 631 -9.55 14.60 -11.39
N GLU A 632 -9.55 14.25 -12.67
CA GLU A 632 -10.41 14.83 -13.70
C GLU A 632 -11.15 13.73 -14.46
N ILE A 633 -12.47 13.85 -14.57
CA ILE A 633 -13.31 12.89 -15.29
C ILE A 633 -14.11 13.65 -16.35
N ARG A 634 -14.02 13.20 -17.59
CA ARG A 634 -14.81 13.66 -18.74
C ARG A 634 -15.62 12.47 -19.29
N ALA A 635 -16.93 12.48 -19.08
CA ALA A 635 -17.78 11.35 -19.47
C ALA A 635 -19.20 11.76 -19.90
N ASP A 636 -19.83 11.05 -20.81
CA ASP A 636 -21.25 11.29 -21.11
C ASP A 636 -22.12 10.91 -19.92
N ALA A 637 -21.85 9.77 -19.26
CA ALA A 637 -22.52 9.38 -18.02
C ALA A 637 -21.52 8.95 -16.94
N LEU A 638 -21.66 9.51 -15.73
CA LEU A 638 -20.98 9.05 -14.53
C LEU A 638 -22.02 8.65 -13.48
N GLU A 639 -22.03 7.37 -13.13
CA GLU A 639 -22.84 6.82 -12.04
C GLU A 639 -21.91 6.39 -10.90
N SER A 640 -22.00 7.05 -9.74
CA SER A 640 -21.15 6.74 -8.59
C SER A 640 -21.99 6.41 -7.35
N SER A 641 -21.72 5.22 -6.81
CA SER A 641 -22.13 4.75 -5.47
C SER A 641 -20.95 4.43 -4.57
N GLY A 642 -19.72 4.52 -5.11
CA GLY A 642 -18.47 4.43 -4.36
C GLY A 642 -17.88 5.80 -4.04
N SER A 643 -16.59 5.84 -3.72
CA SER A 643 -15.86 7.06 -3.37
C SER A 643 -14.93 7.55 -4.49
N ILE A 644 -14.84 8.87 -4.66
CA ILE A 644 -13.87 9.54 -5.52
C ILE A 644 -13.20 10.65 -4.70
N THR A 645 -11.92 10.45 -4.39
CA THR A 645 -11.17 11.30 -3.43
C THR A 645 -9.96 11.94 -4.09
N SER A 646 -9.92 13.27 -4.09
CA SER A 646 -8.72 14.05 -4.41
C SER A 646 -7.98 14.45 -3.13
N THR A 647 -6.77 13.92 -2.94
CA THR A 647 -6.04 14.01 -1.65
C THR A 647 -5.23 15.30 -1.47
N ARG A 648 -5.01 16.09 -2.52
CA ARG A 648 -4.18 17.32 -2.43
C ARG A 648 -4.72 18.51 -3.24
N GLY A 649 -5.29 18.27 -4.41
CA GLY A 649 -5.76 19.32 -5.32
C GLY A 649 -7.22 19.15 -5.70
N ASP A 650 -7.60 19.68 -6.86
CA ASP A 650 -9.00 19.73 -7.29
C ASP A 650 -9.54 18.35 -7.74
N LEU A 651 -10.85 18.19 -7.59
CA LEU A 651 -11.65 17.15 -8.24
C LEU A 651 -12.55 17.83 -9.28
N ALA A 652 -12.44 17.42 -10.54
CA ALA A 652 -13.20 18.02 -11.64
C ALA A 652 -13.99 16.95 -12.40
N LEU A 653 -15.30 17.14 -12.50
CA LEU A 653 -16.23 16.26 -13.20
C LEU A 653 -16.90 17.07 -14.33
N PHE A 654 -16.66 16.66 -15.57
CA PHE A 654 -17.29 17.22 -16.76
C PHE A 654 -18.14 16.14 -17.40
N THR A 655 -19.46 16.24 -17.24
CA THR A 655 -20.37 15.18 -17.66
C THR A 655 -21.58 15.68 -18.42
N ARG A 656 -22.28 14.81 -19.13
CA ARG A 656 -23.66 15.09 -19.57
C ARG A 656 -24.64 14.70 -18.46
N ASP A 657 -24.58 13.44 -18.02
CA ASP A 657 -25.41 12.88 -16.95
C ASP A 657 -24.54 12.47 -15.74
N LEU A 658 -24.65 13.19 -14.62
CA LEU A 658 -24.03 12.82 -13.34
C LEU A 658 -25.09 12.23 -12.40
N LYS A 659 -24.85 11.03 -11.90
CA LYS A 659 -25.66 10.38 -10.87
C LYS A 659 -24.78 9.98 -9.69
N LEU A 660 -25.07 10.55 -8.52
CA LEU A 660 -24.41 10.23 -7.26
C LEU A 660 -25.45 9.62 -6.30
N GLU A 661 -25.43 8.30 -6.14
CA GLU A 661 -26.42 7.57 -5.33
C GLU A 661 -25.68 6.76 -4.25
N ALA A 662 -25.79 7.18 -2.99
CA ALA A 662 -24.99 6.68 -1.86
C ALA A 662 -23.46 6.86 -2.02
N GLY A 663 -23.02 7.59 -3.05
CA GLY A 663 -21.61 7.83 -3.33
C GLY A 663 -21.02 9.04 -2.59
N GLU A 664 -19.70 9.07 -2.54
CA GLU A 664 -18.91 10.07 -1.83
C GLU A 664 -17.95 10.78 -2.79
N LEU A 665 -17.94 12.11 -2.76
CA LEU A 665 -16.95 12.94 -3.44
C LEU A 665 -16.18 13.75 -2.39
N GLU A 666 -14.88 13.52 -2.28
CA GLU A 666 -14.03 14.22 -1.31
C GLU A 666 -12.89 14.93 -2.06
N THR A 667 -12.59 16.17 -1.67
CA THR A 667 -11.46 16.90 -2.25
C THR A 667 -10.76 17.80 -1.24
N ALA A 668 -9.43 17.75 -1.23
CA ALA A 668 -8.59 18.63 -0.42
C ALA A 668 -8.67 20.09 -0.87
N ALA A 669 -9.02 20.36 -2.12
CA ALA A 669 -9.20 21.70 -2.69
C ALA A 669 -10.64 21.87 -3.23
N SER A 670 -10.81 22.33 -4.47
CA SER A 670 -12.14 22.61 -5.02
C SER A 670 -12.77 21.39 -5.70
N LEU A 671 -14.10 21.31 -5.67
CA LEU A 671 -14.88 20.38 -6.48
C LEU A 671 -15.58 21.17 -7.59
N ARG A 672 -15.39 20.78 -8.84
CA ARG A 672 -16.07 21.39 -10.00
C ARG A 672 -16.93 20.34 -10.68
N ILE A 673 -18.23 20.60 -10.75
CA ILE A 673 -19.20 19.77 -11.47
C ILE A 673 -19.75 20.60 -12.62
N LEU A 674 -19.40 20.22 -13.85
CA LEU A 674 -20.07 20.65 -15.08
C LEU A 674 -20.97 19.50 -15.54
N ALA A 675 -22.29 19.71 -15.59
CA ALA A 675 -23.24 18.69 -16.02
C ALA A 675 -24.39 19.28 -16.84
N ASP A 676 -25.04 18.48 -17.67
CA ASP A 676 -26.38 18.83 -18.16
C ASP A 676 -27.43 18.40 -17.13
N ASP A 677 -27.35 17.16 -16.66
CA ASP A 677 -28.19 16.59 -15.62
C ASP A 677 -27.34 16.16 -14.42
N PHE A 678 -27.69 16.62 -13.22
CA PHE A 678 -27.10 16.15 -11.96
C PHE A 678 -28.19 15.61 -11.02
N LYS A 679 -28.05 14.33 -10.65
CA LYS A 679 -28.93 13.62 -9.71
C LYS A 679 -28.12 13.19 -8.48
N ALA A 680 -28.56 13.61 -7.29
CA ALA A 680 -27.86 13.29 -6.05
C ALA A 680 -28.81 12.71 -5.00
N GLN A 681 -28.57 11.49 -4.54
CA GLN A 681 -29.37 10.86 -3.49
C GLN A 681 -28.44 10.13 -2.51
N MET A 682 -28.68 10.29 -1.20
CA MET A 682 -27.88 9.75 -0.11
C MET A 682 -26.38 10.06 -0.27
N SER A 683 -26.06 11.17 -0.93
CA SER A 683 -24.70 11.51 -1.30
C SER A 683 -23.98 12.26 -0.20
N VAL A 684 -22.65 12.07 -0.16
CA VAL A 684 -21.74 12.88 0.64
C VAL A 684 -20.82 13.65 -0.30
N ILE A 685 -20.72 14.97 -0.09
CA ILE A 685 -19.75 15.81 -0.78
C ILE A 685 -18.96 16.55 0.29
N GLU A 686 -17.64 16.46 0.26
CA GLU A 686 -16.78 17.20 1.17
C GLU A 686 -15.70 17.94 0.37
N THR A 687 -15.70 19.28 0.47
CA THR A 687 -14.74 20.13 -0.25
C THR A 687 -13.85 20.91 0.71
N GLY A 688 -12.60 21.07 0.29
CA GLY A 688 -11.59 21.80 1.03
C GLY A 688 -11.16 21.12 2.32
N THR A 689 -11.01 19.78 2.33
CA THR A 689 -10.47 19.04 3.50
C THR A 689 -9.04 19.47 3.85
N GLY A 690 -8.31 20.07 2.90
CA GLY A 690 -7.03 20.76 3.13
C GLY A 690 -7.14 22.15 3.77
N GLY A 691 -8.36 22.63 4.06
CA GLY A 691 -8.66 23.91 4.70
C GLY A 691 -9.02 25.06 3.74
N PHE A 692 -9.05 24.82 2.43
CA PHE A 692 -9.47 25.76 1.39
C PHE A 692 -10.03 24.98 0.20
N GLY A 693 -11.07 25.46 -0.46
CA GLY A 693 -11.76 24.70 -1.50
C GLY A 693 -13.26 24.98 -1.61
N THR A 694 -13.69 25.32 -2.81
CA THR A 694 -15.08 25.70 -3.12
C THR A 694 -15.81 24.54 -3.82
N LEU A 695 -17.10 24.39 -3.54
CA LEU A 695 -18.00 23.57 -4.37
C LEU A 695 -18.54 24.42 -5.53
N VAL A 696 -18.29 24.04 -6.78
CA VAL A 696 -18.79 24.74 -7.97
C VAL A 696 -19.71 23.82 -8.77
N LEU A 697 -20.97 24.24 -8.90
CA LEU A 697 -22.01 23.57 -9.67
C LEU A 697 -22.35 24.39 -10.92
N ASP A 698 -22.17 23.79 -12.08
CA ASP A 698 -22.56 24.33 -13.38
C ASP A 698 -23.46 23.31 -14.11
N VAL A 699 -24.76 23.35 -13.79
CA VAL A 699 -25.75 22.38 -14.25
C VAL A 699 -26.72 23.03 -15.24
N ALA A 700 -26.82 22.49 -16.47
CA ALA A 700 -27.57 23.13 -17.56
C ALA A 700 -29.08 22.90 -17.46
N SER A 701 -29.47 21.63 -17.40
CA SER A 701 -30.83 21.16 -17.66
C SER A 701 -31.53 20.87 -16.35
N ARG A 702 -31.11 19.82 -15.63
CA ARG A 702 -31.80 19.38 -14.42
C ARG A 702 -30.84 19.17 -13.25
N LEU A 703 -31.12 19.83 -12.13
CA LEU A 703 -30.47 19.60 -10.84
C LEU A 703 -31.50 19.04 -9.87
N THR A 704 -31.41 17.76 -9.49
CA THR A 704 -32.41 17.16 -8.62
C THR A 704 -31.81 16.21 -7.60
N ASP A 705 -32.39 16.18 -6.42
CA ASP A 705 -32.04 15.19 -5.39
C ASP A 705 -33.10 14.12 -5.14
N GLY A 706 -34.25 14.21 -5.82
CA GLY A 706 -35.37 13.28 -5.59
C GLY A 706 -36.24 13.63 -4.38
N GLY A 707 -36.08 14.83 -3.81
CA GLY A 707 -36.92 15.30 -2.70
C GLY A 707 -36.34 14.99 -1.33
N ILE A 708 -37.11 15.18 -0.24
CA ILE A 708 -36.60 15.02 1.13
C ILE A 708 -35.98 13.63 1.43
N MET A 709 -36.44 12.56 0.80
CA MET A 709 -35.86 11.22 1.00
C MET A 709 -34.44 11.09 0.42
N ALA A 710 -33.92 12.15 -0.23
CA ALA A 710 -32.55 12.23 -0.69
C ALA A 710 -31.54 12.12 0.45
N SER A 711 -31.74 12.87 1.55
CA SER A 711 -30.82 12.88 2.69
C SER A 711 -29.35 13.14 2.31
N ASN A 712 -29.08 14.08 1.40
CA ASN A 712 -27.70 14.42 1.00
C ASN A 712 -27.02 15.28 2.07
N GLN A 713 -25.72 15.06 2.30
CA GLN A 713 -24.89 15.81 3.26
C GLN A 713 -23.66 16.39 2.58
N TRP A 714 -23.63 17.71 2.40
CA TRP A 714 -22.55 18.40 1.70
C TRP A 714 -21.82 19.37 2.64
N PHE A 715 -20.51 19.25 2.74
CA PHE A 715 -19.65 20.02 3.63
C PHE A 715 -18.66 20.85 2.79
N VAL A 716 -18.61 22.15 3.04
CA VAL A 716 -17.73 23.07 2.29
C VAL A 716 -16.96 23.98 3.23
N ASN A 717 -15.68 24.22 2.90
CA ASN A 717 -14.77 25.04 3.71
C ASN A 717 -14.42 26.41 3.09
N ASP A 718 -14.76 26.65 1.82
CA ASP A 718 -14.45 27.91 1.12
C ASP A 718 -15.58 28.31 0.15
N GLY A 719 -16.82 28.15 0.61
CA GLY A 719 -18.02 28.54 -0.12
C GLY A 719 -18.54 27.50 -1.11
N PHE A 720 -19.68 27.84 -1.71
CA PHE A 720 -20.35 27.04 -2.73
C PHE A 720 -20.92 27.95 -3.81
N GLN A 721 -21.04 27.43 -5.03
CA GLN A 721 -21.44 28.20 -6.19
C GLN A 721 -22.42 27.41 -7.06
N LEU A 722 -23.52 28.04 -7.45
CA LEU A 722 -24.34 27.65 -8.60
C LEU A 722 -24.19 28.75 -9.66
N VAL A 723 -23.42 28.46 -10.71
CA VAL A 723 -22.95 29.51 -11.64
C VAL A 723 -24.02 29.94 -12.66
N ARG A 724 -24.98 29.06 -12.96
CA ARG A 724 -26.17 29.35 -13.79
C ARG A 724 -27.39 28.65 -13.21
N ARG A 725 -28.58 29.20 -13.45
CA ARG A 725 -29.84 28.56 -13.07
C ARG A 725 -30.10 27.35 -13.98
N PRO A 726 -30.29 26.14 -13.45
CA PRO A 726 -30.78 25.01 -14.23
C PRO A 726 -32.16 25.31 -14.83
N VAL A 727 -32.54 24.61 -15.91
CA VAL A 727 -33.89 24.71 -16.50
C VAL A 727 -34.96 24.28 -15.49
N GLU A 728 -34.71 23.16 -14.80
CA GLU A 728 -35.60 22.59 -13.79
C GLU A 728 -34.84 21.98 -12.60
N GLY A 729 -35.54 21.83 -11.49
CA GLY A 729 -35.08 21.10 -10.31
C GLY A 729 -34.56 21.95 -9.14
N ASP A 730 -34.50 21.28 -7.99
CA ASP A 730 -34.18 21.82 -6.68
C ASP A 730 -33.41 20.78 -5.84
N LEU A 731 -32.78 21.24 -4.77
CA LEU A 731 -32.01 20.48 -3.78
C LEU A 731 -32.76 20.40 -2.44
N SER A 732 -34.06 20.07 -2.50
CA SER A 732 -34.99 20.12 -1.37
C SER A 732 -34.71 19.09 -0.25
N GLY A 733 -34.00 18.01 -0.53
CA GLY A 733 -33.54 16.99 0.43
C GLY A 733 -32.05 17.08 0.76
N THR A 734 -31.40 18.19 0.41
CA THR A 734 -29.97 18.40 0.57
C THR A 734 -29.68 19.38 1.70
N ALA A 735 -28.74 19.00 2.58
CA ALA A 735 -28.19 19.85 3.61
C ALA A 735 -26.75 20.26 3.25
N ILE A 736 -26.52 21.56 3.10
CA ILE A 736 -25.18 22.13 2.91
C ILE A 736 -24.73 22.78 4.21
N ARG A 737 -23.56 22.38 4.71
CA ARG A 737 -22.87 23.05 5.83
C ARG A 737 -21.62 23.77 5.32
N SER A 738 -21.63 25.09 5.44
CA SER A 738 -20.46 25.94 5.20
C SER A 738 -19.75 26.20 6.52
N PHE A 739 -18.55 25.66 6.69
CA PHE A 739 -17.76 25.82 7.91
C PHE A 739 -16.57 26.74 7.67
N LEU A 740 -16.32 27.67 8.61
CA LEU A 740 -15.17 28.58 8.54
C LEU A 740 -14.35 28.65 9.83
N ASN A 741 -13.04 28.51 9.65
CA ASN A 741 -12.04 28.79 10.68
C ASN A 741 -11.83 30.30 10.88
N ARG A 742 -11.26 30.66 12.05
CA ARG A 742 -11.12 32.06 12.49
C ARG A 742 -10.41 32.90 11.44
N PHE A 743 -10.89 34.12 11.20
CA PHE A 743 -10.36 35.07 10.21
C PHE A 743 -10.52 34.67 8.74
N ARG A 744 -11.45 33.76 8.41
CA ARG A 744 -11.72 33.35 7.02
C ARG A 744 -12.99 33.97 6.48
N GLN A 745 -13.02 34.16 5.17
CA GLN A 745 -14.20 34.54 4.40
C GLN A 745 -14.54 33.44 3.41
N ALA A 746 -15.81 33.02 3.34
CA ALA A 746 -16.34 32.21 2.24
C ALA A 746 -17.10 33.10 1.25
N GLN A 747 -16.94 32.82 -0.04
CA GLN A 747 -17.77 33.40 -1.09
C GLN A 747 -18.80 32.40 -1.59
N HIS A 748 -20.07 32.76 -1.43
CA HIS A 748 -21.22 32.03 -1.92
C HIS A 748 -21.80 32.73 -3.14
N VAL A 749 -21.94 32.00 -4.25
CA VAL A 749 -22.50 32.52 -5.50
C VAL A 749 -23.71 31.69 -5.88
N TRP A 750 -24.85 32.31 -6.18
CA TRP A 750 -26.04 31.54 -6.56
C TRP A 750 -26.80 32.21 -7.70
N ALA A 751 -27.16 31.43 -8.70
CA ALA A 751 -27.81 31.91 -9.92
C ALA A 751 -29.35 31.82 -9.91
N GLY A 752 -29.96 31.50 -8.77
CA GLY A 752 -31.42 31.45 -8.64
C GLY A 752 -32.07 32.81 -8.97
N GLU A 753 -33.28 32.76 -9.52
CA GLU A 753 -34.07 33.94 -9.86
C GLU A 753 -34.69 34.53 -8.59
N ASP A 754 -34.61 35.85 -8.41
CA ASP A 754 -35.35 36.54 -7.35
C ASP A 754 -36.84 36.61 -7.70
N ARG A 755 -37.63 35.74 -7.07
CA ARG A 755 -39.09 35.65 -7.23
C ARG A 755 -39.84 36.32 -6.06
N GLY A 756 -39.16 37.13 -5.26
CA GLY A 756 -39.75 37.79 -4.10
C GLY A 756 -40.07 36.84 -2.95
N VAL A 757 -40.82 37.36 -1.98
CA VAL A 757 -41.39 36.59 -0.86
C VAL A 757 -42.54 35.73 -1.39
N SER A 758 -42.21 34.60 -2.02
CA SER A 758 -43.17 33.73 -2.70
C SER A 758 -42.72 32.27 -2.66
N THR A 759 -43.68 31.35 -2.48
CA THR A 759 -43.43 29.90 -2.57
C THR A 759 -42.99 29.46 -3.97
N ALA A 760 -43.20 30.31 -4.99
CA ALA A 760 -42.69 30.06 -6.34
C ALA A 760 -41.15 30.03 -6.40
N GLY A 761 -40.45 30.66 -5.44
CA GLY A 761 -38.99 30.60 -5.33
C GLY A 761 -38.43 29.22 -4.97
N PHE A 762 -39.27 28.32 -4.43
CA PHE A 762 -38.91 26.98 -3.99
C PHE A 762 -39.21 25.88 -5.03
N ARG A 763 -39.39 26.26 -6.30
CA ARG A 763 -39.73 25.35 -7.39
C ARG A 763 -38.94 25.69 -8.65
N ASP A 764 -38.16 24.75 -9.16
CA ASP A 764 -37.36 24.89 -10.39
C ASP A 764 -36.51 26.16 -10.36
N ASN A 765 -35.84 26.38 -9.23
CA ASN A 765 -35.02 27.58 -9.00
C ASN A 765 -33.69 27.26 -8.30
N GLY A 766 -33.35 25.98 -8.14
CA GLY A 766 -32.21 25.56 -7.33
C GLY A 766 -32.41 25.90 -5.86
N ALA A 767 -33.63 25.71 -5.34
CA ALA A 767 -33.90 25.91 -3.91
C ALA A 767 -33.23 24.81 -3.07
N LEU A 768 -32.82 25.13 -1.84
CA LEU A 768 -32.07 24.24 -0.96
C LEU A 768 -32.91 23.80 0.26
N GLY A 769 -32.78 22.55 0.69
CA GLY A 769 -33.44 22.02 1.89
C GLY A 769 -32.90 22.66 3.17
N GLN A 770 -31.61 22.53 3.43
CA GLN A 770 -30.99 23.14 4.61
C GLN A 770 -29.66 23.82 4.28
N LEU A 771 -29.49 25.04 4.79
CA LEU A 771 -28.21 25.73 4.78
C LEU A 771 -27.76 25.97 6.22
N THR A 772 -26.60 25.44 6.59
CA THR A 772 -25.93 25.75 7.86
C THR A 772 -24.73 26.63 7.59
N LEU A 773 -24.70 27.82 8.17
CA LEU A 773 -23.53 28.68 8.22
C LEU A 773 -22.90 28.55 9.61
N ASP A 774 -21.69 28.01 9.67
CA ASP A 774 -21.00 27.70 10.92
C ASP A 774 -19.63 28.38 10.98
N GLY A 775 -19.59 29.49 11.70
CA GLY A 775 -18.39 30.32 11.82
C GLY A 775 -17.76 30.25 13.20
N THR A 776 -16.43 30.16 13.26
CA THR A 776 -15.68 30.54 14.46
C THR A 776 -15.49 32.08 14.52
N PRO A 777 -14.94 32.68 15.59
CA PRO A 777 -14.86 34.15 15.69
C PRO A 777 -14.19 34.82 14.47
N PHE A 778 -14.67 36.01 14.09
CA PHE A 778 -14.12 36.80 12.98
C PHE A 778 -14.19 36.12 11.59
N THR A 779 -15.20 35.29 11.35
CA THR A 779 -15.50 34.76 10.01
C THR A 779 -16.49 35.64 9.26
N LEU A 780 -16.47 35.59 7.92
CA LEU A 780 -17.42 36.29 7.06
C LEU A 780 -18.00 35.34 5.99
N PHE A 781 -19.32 35.28 5.90
CA PHE A 781 -20.05 34.56 4.84
C PHE A 781 -20.60 35.60 3.85
N SER A 782 -20.04 35.64 2.65
CA SER A 782 -20.44 36.59 1.61
C SER A 782 -21.33 35.94 0.55
N PHE A 783 -22.42 36.60 0.15
CA PHE A 783 -23.37 36.12 -0.85
C PHE A 783 -23.47 37.09 -2.02
N SER A 784 -23.43 36.58 -3.26
CA SER A 784 -23.60 37.39 -4.46
C SER A 784 -24.23 36.62 -5.62
N GLY A 785 -24.81 37.35 -6.58
CA GLY A 785 -25.15 36.78 -7.88
C GLY A 785 -23.90 36.46 -8.73
N PRO A 786 -24.00 35.55 -9.72
CA PRO A 786 -22.89 35.19 -10.61
C PRO A 786 -22.43 36.35 -11.50
N GLU A 787 -23.33 37.29 -11.82
CA GLU A 787 -23.02 38.47 -12.63
C GLU A 787 -23.34 39.76 -11.87
N SER A 788 -22.64 40.84 -12.20
CA SER A 788 -22.84 42.16 -11.57
C SER A 788 -24.10 42.89 -12.05
N GLN A 789 -24.70 42.44 -13.16
CA GLN A 789 -25.93 42.99 -13.73
C GLN A 789 -27.03 41.93 -13.60
N GLY A 790 -28.06 42.19 -12.80
CA GLY A 790 -29.15 41.23 -12.56
C GLY A 790 -29.59 41.25 -11.10
N THR A 791 -30.66 40.51 -10.82
CA THR A 791 -31.21 40.28 -9.48
C THR A 791 -31.30 38.78 -9.26
N TYR A 792 -30.58 38.28 -8.26
CA TYR A 792 -30.44 36.86 -7.98
C TYR A 792 -30.90 36.57 -6.56
N ALA A 793 -31.24 35.32 -6.30
CA ALA A 793 -31.66 34.89 -4.99
C ALA A 793 -31.30 33.43 -4.71
N LEU A 794 -31.17 33.11 -3.42
CA LEU A 794 -31.16 31.74 -2.91
C LEU A 794 -32.36 31.56 -1.98
N TYR A 795 -33.15 30.51 -2.22
CA TYR A 795 -34.26 30.10 -1.39
C TYR A 795 -33.86 28.88 -0.57
N VAL A 796 -33.90 28.97 0.75
CA VAL A 796 -33.53 27.90 1.68
C VAL A 796 -34.74 27.53 2.53
N ASP A 797 -35.08 26.25 2.64
CA ASP A 797 -36.20 25.82 3.47
C ASP A 797 -35.89 26.01 4.97
N TYR A 798 -34.71 25.58 5.42
CA TYR A 798 -34.22 25.88 6.78
C TYR A 798 -32.83 26.52 6.80
N LEU A 799 -32.74 27.74 7.34
CA LEU A 799 -31.48 28.48 7.51
C LEU A 799 -30.99 28.38 8.95
N GLU A 800 -29.86 27.71 9.15
CA GLU A 800 -29.19 27.58 10.44
C GLU A 800 -27.96 28.49 10.53
N LEU A 801 -27.95 29.35 11.53
CA LEU A 801 -26.88 30.28 11.86
C LEU A 801 -26.19 29.80 13.14
N ALA A 802 -25.08 29.09 13.00
CA ALA A 802 -24.36 28.48 14.11
C ALA A 802 -23.13 29.32 14.54
N ASN A 803 -22.83 29.28 15.84
CA ASN A 803 -21.66 29.93 16.44
C ASN A 803 -21.58 31.43 16.05
N SER A 804 -20.48 31.90 15.46
CA SER A 804 -20.31 33.31 15.09
C SER A 804 -21.26 33.76 13.98
N ALA A 805 -21.84 32.85 13.19
CA ALA A 805 -22.85 33.20 12.18
C ALA A 805 -24.17 33.69 12.81
N ALA A 806 -24.42 33.42 14.10
CA ALA A 806 -25.59 33.92 14.80
C ALA A 806 -25.59 35.47 14.97
N ASP A 807 -24.42 36.10 14.85
CA ASP A 807 -24.30 37.56 14.76
C ASP A 807 -24.33 37.99 13.28
N VAL A 808 -25.54 38.09 12.73
CA VAL A 808 -25.79 38.28 11.29
C VAL A 808 -25.12 39.55 10.75
N GLU A 809 -25.16 40.66 11.49
CA GLU A 809 -24.57 41.93 11.04
C GLU A 809 -23.04 41.87 10.94
N MET A 810 -22.40 41.09 11.80
CA MET A 810 -20.94 40.93 11.81
C MET A 810 -20.45 39.84 10.86
N ALA A 811 -21.21 38.74 10.73
CA ALA A 811 -20.74 37.52 10.10
C ALA A 811 -21.27 37.30 8.69
N LEU A 812 -22.30 38.02 8.23
CA LEU A 812 -22.88 37.88 6.89
C LEU A 812 -22.78 39.17 6.08
N GLU A 813 -22.39 39.04 4.82
CA GLU A 813 -22.45 40.10 3.82
C GLU A 813 -23.29 39.62 2.63
N VAL A 814 -24.29 40.41 2.23
CA VAL A 814 -25.12 40.10 1.06
C VAL A 814 -24.99 41.24 0.07
N ALA A 815 -24.56 40.93 -1.15
CA ALA A 815 -24.32 41.91 -2.20
C ALA A 815 -25.63 42.56 -2.69
N PRO A 816 -25.60 43.79 -3.25
CA PRO A 816 -26.81 44.50 -3.68
C PRO A 816 -27.62 43.81 -4.79
N ASN A 817 -27.00 42.90 -5.55
CA ASN A 817 -27.64 42.12 -6.61
C ASN A 817 -28.21 40.78 -6.11
N PHE A 818 -28.27 40.56 -4.80
CA PHE A 818 -28.62 39.27 -4.21
C PHE A 818 -29.58 39.40 -3.02
N THR A 819 -30.53 38.46 -2.92
CA THR A 819 -31.44 38.32 -1.78
C THR A 819 -31.44 36.88 -1.26
N LEU A 820 -31.27 36.68 0.05
CA LEU A 820 -31.38 35.37 0.71
C LEU A 820 -32.79 35.21 1.29
N TYR A 821 -33.56 34.28 0.75
CA TYR A 821 -34.89 33.92 1.24
C TYR A 821 -34.83 32.66 2.08
N PHE A 822 -35.56 32.63 3.20
CA PHE A 822 -35.66 31.46 4.05
C PHE A 822 -37.10 31.20 4.51
N ALA A 823 -37.47 29.92 4.73
CA ALA A 823 -38.80 29.57 5.24
C ALA A 823 -38.85 29.41 6.77
N ASP A 824 -37.79 28.88 7.39
CA ASP A 824 -37.63 28.76 8.85
C ASP A 824 -36.13 28.91 9.23
N SER A 825 -35.84 29.20 10.50
CA SER A 825 -34.48 29.40 11.02
C SER A 825 -34.37 29.01 12.49
N ASN A 826 -33.14 28.80 12.96
CA ASN A 826 -32.85 28.65 14.40
C ASN A 826 -32.93 29.97 15.18
N LEU A 827 -32.91 31.13 14.50
CA LEU A 827 -33.20 32.44 15.08
C LEU A 827 -34.65 32.84 14.77
N PRO A 828 -35.26 33.76 15.55
CA PRO A 828 -36.62 34.23 15.28
C PRO A 828 -36.75 34.81 13.86
N ALA A 829 -37.66 34.25 13.06
CA ALA A 829 -37.79 34.59 11.64
C ALA A 829 -38.12 36.08 11.41
N GLU A 830 -38.86 36.72 12.32
CA GLU A 830 -39.19 38.14 12.24
C GLU A 830 -38.04 39.08 12.58
N GLU A 831 -37.05 38.62 13.34
CA GLU A 831 -35.84 39.39 13.60
C GLU A 831 -34.90 39.36 12.39
N LEU A 832 -34.94 38.25 11.63
CA LEU A 832 -34.18 38.09 10.39
C LEU A 832 -34.85 38.76 9.18
N ASP A 833 -36.18 38.81 9.11
CA ASP A 833 -36.90 39.41 7.98
C ASP A 833 -36.64 40.93 7.90
N GLY A 834 -35.95 41.35 6.85
CA GLY A 834 -35.54 42.74 6.66
C GLY A 834 -34.10 43.05 7.04
N ALA A 835 -33.34 42.08 7.59
CA ALA A 835 -31.94 42.26 7.94
C ALA A 835 -31.06 42.55 6.71
N LEU A 836 -29.89 43.17 6.95
CA LEU A 836 -28.93 43.59 5.92
C LEU A 836 -29.58 44.44 4.81
N ASP A 837 -30.24 45.54 5.20
CA ASP A 837 -31.02 46.44 4.32
C ASP A 837 -32.10 45.73 3.48
N GLY A 838 -32.77 44.73 4.05
CA GLY A 838 -33.82 43.98 3.37
C GLY A 838 -33.33 42.86 2.44
N ARG A 839 -32.05 42.48 2.53
CA ARG A 839 -31.44 41.43 1.70
C ARG A 839 -31.59 40.02 2.30
N ILE A 840 -32.06 39.91 3.54
CA ILE A 840 -32.54 38.65 4.13
C ILE A 840 -34.06 38.76 4.31
N ARG A 841 -34.81 37.81 3.73
CA ARG A 841 -36.28 37.88 3.66
C ARG A 841 -36.93 36.56 4.06
N TRP A 842 -37.97 36.64 4.89
CA TRP A 842 -38.72 35.46 5.35
C TRP A 842 -39.89 35.14 4.41
N VAL A 843 -40.09 33.86 4.09
CA VAL A 843 -41.22 33.34 3.28
C VAL A 843 -42.16 32.49 4.16
N PRO A 844 -43.11 33.12 4.89
CA PRO A 844 -43.94 32.44 5.89
C PRO A 844 -44.90 31.40 5.31
N ASP A 845 -45.32 31.57 4.05
CA ASP A 845 -46.28 30.68 3.39
C ASP A 845 -45.62 29.38 2.88
N GLN A 846 -44.29 29.30 2.89
CA GLN A 846 -43.57 28.11 2.44
C GLN A 846 -43.67 27.02 3.51
N VAL A 847 -44.34 25.91 3.16
CA VAL A 847 -44.42 24.70 3.98
C VAL A 847 -43.48 23.66 3.38
N GLY A 848 -42.18 23.83 3.61
CA GLY A 848 -41.17 22.86 3.19
C GLY A 848 -40.91 21.82 4.28
N ASP A 849 -40.18 20.77 3.94
CA ASP A 849 -40.07 19.63 4.85
C ASP A 849 -39.19 19.88 6.08
N PHE A 850 -38.17 20.74 5.98
CA PHE A 850 -37.33 21.16 7.10
C PHE A 850 -37.99 22.27 7.94
N SER A 851 -38.84 23.10 7.32
CA SER A 851 -39.54 24.22 7.97
C SER A 851 -40.93 23.87 8.52
N ALA A 852 -41.55 22.78 8.10
CA ALA A 852 -42.91 22.47 8.50
C ALA A 852 -43.01 21.85 9.91
N THR A 853 -44.19 22.02 10.50
CA THR A 853 -44.67 21.29 11.66
C THR A 853 -46.11 20.83 11.42
N SER A 854 -46.55 19.80 12.15
CA SER A 854 -47.92 19.30 12.05
C SER A 854 -48.78 19.92 13.15
N VAL A 855 -49.93 20.46 12.76
CA VAL A 855 -50.94 20.97 13.69
C VAL A 855 -52.18 20.12 13.55
N THR A 856 -52.70 19.63 14.67
CA THR A 856 -53.99 18.94 14.71
C THR A 856 -55.08 19.97 14.90
N LEU A 857 -55.98 20.07 13.92
CA LEU A 857 -57.15 20.93 13.98
C LEU A 857 -58.20 20.33 14.94
N ALA A 858 -59.12 21.15 15.43
CA ALA A 858 -60.21 20.70 16.32
C ALA A 858 -61.13 19.65 15.67
N SER A 859 -61.18 19.59 14.33
CA SER A 859 -61.87 18.55 13.55
C SER A 859 -61.21 17.16 13.65
N GLY A 860 -60.00 17.07 14.19
CA GLY A 860 -59.16 15.87 14.18
C GLY A 860 -58.26 15.75 12.94
N ASP A 861 -58.37 16.68 11.97
CA ASP A 861 -57.51 16.70 10.79
C ASP A 861 -56.10 17.19 11.12
N VAL A 862 -55.09 16.60 10.50
CA VAL A 862 -53.68 17.03 10.64
C VAL A 862 -53.29 17.85 9.41
N VAL A 863 -52.93 19.11 9.62
CA VAL A 863 -52.45 20.01 8.57
C VAL A 863 -50.98 20.37 8.84
N ARG A 864 -50.17 20.40 7.77
CA ARG A 864 -48.80 20.90 7.85
C ARG A 864 -48.79 22.41 7.63
N VAL A 865 -48.14 23.11 8.54
CA VAL A 865 -47.94 24.56 8.48
C VAL A 865 -46.46 24.87 8.67
N ASN A 866 -46.03 26.05 8.25
CA ASN A 866 -44.68 26.52 8.53
C ASN A 866 -44.51 26.71 10.05
N ARG A 867 -43.41 26.19 10.62
CA ARG A 867 -43.13 26.20 12.07
C ARG A 867 -42.86 27.60 12.59
N ALA A 868 -42.03 28.38 11.91
CA ALA A 868 -41.78 29.78 12.25
C ALA A 868 -43.07 30.60 12.19
N ALA A 869 -43.89 30.40 11.16
CA ALA A 869 -45.13 31.16 10.97
C ALA A 869 -46.19 30.83 12.04
N LEU A 870 -46.20 29.59 12.53
CA LEU A 870 -47.01 29.20 13.67
C LEU A 870 -46.53 29.87 14.97
N ALA A 871 -45.22 29.92 15.22
CA ALA A 871 -44.64 30.52 16.42
C ALA A 871 -44.74 32.07 16.43
N SER A 872 -44.76 32.66 15.24
CA SER A 872 -44.78 34.08 14.94
C SER A 872 -46.00 34.85 15.45
N GLY A 873 -47.14 34.16 15.60
CA GLY A 873 -48.41 34.79 15.93
C GLY A 873 -49.00 35.70 14.83
N ARG A 874 -48.44 35.69 13.61
CA ARG A 874 -48.88 36.51 12.47
C ARG A 874 -50.00 35.90 11.59
N ILE A 875 -50.53 34.71 11.89
CA ILE A 875 -51.56 34.09 11.05
C ILE A 875 -52.96 34.18 11.68
N THR A 876 -53.85 34.88 10.98
CA THR A 876 -55.30 34.69 11.04
C THR A 876 -55.66 33.40 10.29
N LEU A 877 -56.26 32.44 10.99
CA LEU A 877 -56.82 31.24 10.36
C LEU A 877 -58.17 31.61 9.70
N GLY A 878 -58.19 31.67 8.36
CA GLY A 878 -59.36 31.93 7.50
C GLY A 878 -59.27 33.29 6.80
N GLU A 879 -59.40 33.45 5.48
CA GLU A 879 -60.37 32.84 4.56
C GLU A 879 -59.75 32.59 3.17
N GLN A 880 -60.15 31.48 2.54
CA GLN A 880 -59.92 31.22 1.12
C GLN A 880 -60.87 32.09 0.28
N GLY A 881 -60.32 33.00 -0.55
CA GLY A 881 -60.99 33.48 -1.76
C GLY A 881 -60.89 34.97 -2.05
N GLY A 882 -60.04 35.33 -3.02
CA GLY A 882 -60.34 36.39 -4.00
C GLY A 882 -60.07 37.86 -3.62
N ASN A 883 -59.09 38.43 -4.33
CA ASN A 883 -58.95 39.85 -4.72
C ASN A 883 -58.89 40.96 -3.66
N GLY A 884 -57.83 41.76 -3.80
CA GLY A 884 -57.91 43.22 -3.70
C GLY A 884 -57.53 43.79 -2.33
N GLY A 885 -56.50 44.63 -2.33
CA GLY A 885 -56.05 45.31 -1.13
C GLY A 885 -57.11 46.23 -0.53
N ALA A 886 -57.06 46.39 0.80
CA ALA A 886 -57.60 47.54 1.51
C ALA A 886 -56.99 47.61 2.91
N GLY A 887 -56.42 48.78 3.22
CA GLY A 887 -56.48 49.47 4.51
C GLY A 887 -56.07 48.72 5.77
N HIS A 888 -54.94 49.13 6.35
CA HIS A 888 -54.69 49.06 7.78
C HIS A 888 -55.90 49.57 8.58
N GLY A 889 -56.69 48.66 9.13
CA GLY A 889 -57.45 48.90 10.35
C GLY A 889 -56.57 48.49 11.54
N ASP A 890 -56.49 49.33 12.57
CA ASP A 890 -55.71 49.07 13.78
C ASP A 890 -56.10 47.72 14.41
N GLU A 891 -55.31 46.69 14.13
CA GLU A 891 -55.42 45.36 14.71
C GLU A 891 -55.06 45.40 16.20
N MET A 892 -56.00 45.03 17.06
CA MET A 892 -55.71 44.78 18.48
C MET A 892 -54.83 43.54 18.59
N ARG A 893 -53.51 43.74 18.76
CA ARG A 893 -52.55 42.66 18.98
C ARG A 893 -52.55 42.24 20.46
N VAL A 894 -53.00 41.02 20.72
CA VAL A 894 -52.88 40.37 22.04
C VAL A 894 -51.57 39.58 22.06
N ARG A 895 -50.73 39.82 23.07
CA ARG A 895 -49.50 39.08 23.35
C ARG A 895 -49.66 38.32 24.65
N VAL A 896 -49.18 37.09 24.69
CA VAL A 896 -49.14 36.29 25.91
C VAL A 896 -47.68 35.91 26.17
N ARG A 897 -47.20 36.19 27.38
CA ARG A 897 -45.85 35.87 27.83
C ARG A 897 -45.93 35.01 29.09
N LEU A 898 -45.30 33.84 29.08
CA LEU A 898 -45.14 33.04 30.30
C LEU A 898 -44.02 33.62 31.16
N LEU A 899 -44.32 33.94 32.42
CA LEU A 899 -43.38 34.35 33.44
C LEU A 899 -43.04 33.12 34.30
N THR A 900 -41.84 32.57 34.13
CA THR A 900 -41.39 31.37 34.83
C THR A 900 -40.78 31.72 36.20
N GLY A 901 -41.46 31.33 37.28
CA GLY A 901 -41.04 31.48 38.69
C GLY A 901 -41.54 30.31 39.54
N ALA A 902 -41.46 30.41 40.88
CA ALA A 902 -41.93 29.35 41.80
C ALA A 902 -43.44 29.04 41.65
N GLU A 903 -44.22 30.01 41.15
CA GLU A 903 -45.55 29.80 40.58
C GLU A 903 -45.57 30.43 39.17
N PRO A 904 -45.78 29.64 38.10
CA PRO A 904 -45.79 30.16 36.74
C PRO A 904 -47.02 31.04 36.49
N GLN A 905 -46.82 32.19 35.88
CA GLN A 905 -47.89 33.13 35.53
C GLN A 905 -47.89 33.40 34.03
N ALA A 906 -49.05 33.65 33.44
CA ALA A 906 -49.14 34.14 32.06
C ALA A 906 -49.50 35.63 32.08
N GLU A 907 -48.66 36.46 31.49
CA GLU A 907 -48.89 37.88 31.27
C GLU A 907 -49.55 38.07 29.89
N ILE A 908 -50.79 38.55 29.86
CA ILE A 908 -51.57 38.87 28.66
C ILE A 908 -51.55 40.38 28.48
N SER A 909 -51.02 40.88 27.36
CA SER A 909 -50.94 42.30 27.06
C SER A 909 -51.53 42.64 25.69
N TRP A 910 -52.17 43.80 25.56
CA TRP A 910 -52.71 44.29 24.27
C TRP A 910 -52.73 45.82 24.24
N THR A 911 -52.91 46.40 23.05
CA THR A 911 -53.15 47.83 22.89
C THR A 911 -54.62 48.15 23.16
N GLY A 912 -54.91 48.81 24.28
CA GLY A 912 -56.25 49.25 24.65
C GLY A 912 -56.60 50.63 24.07
N LEU A 913 -57.79 50.76 23.51
CA LEU A 913 -58.33 51.98 22.90
C LEU A 913 -58.98 52.88 23.97
N PRO A 914 -58.81 54.21 23.88
CA PRO A 914 -59.44 55.20 24.75
C PRO A 914 -60.91 54.95 25.05
N GLY A 915 -61.29 54.95 26.33
CA GLY A 915 -62.68 54.81 26.77
C GLY A 915 -63.31 53.43 26.58
N LYS A 916 -62.59 52.45 26.00
CA LYS A 916 -63.08 51.08 25.83
C LYS A 916 -62.76 50.20 27.02
N ARG A 917 -63.71 49.30 27.34
CA ARG A 917 -63.59 48.29 28.37
C ARG A 917 -63.22 46.95 27.74
N TYR A 918 -62.43 46.16 28.44
CA TYR A 918 -61.93 44.88 27.93
C TYR A 918 -62.22 43.76 28.94
N ARG A 919 -62.61 42.59 28.44
CA ARG A 919 -62.75 41.36 29.22
C ARG A 919 -61.75 40.34 28.71
N VAL A 920 -60.87 39.88 29.58
CA VAL A 920 -59.94 38.79 29.27
C VAL A 920 -60.59 37.49 29.67
N GLU A 921 -60.65 36.55 28.74
CA GLU A 921 -61.20 35.22 28.95
C GLU A 921 -60.11 34.17 28.68
N TYR A 922 -60.22 33.02 29.32
CA TYR A 922 -59.35 31.88 29.12
C TYR A 922 -60.13 30.59 28.87
N SER A 923 -59.50 29.62 28.23
CA SER A 923 -60.07 28.30 27.96
C SER A 923 -58.95 27.26 27.88
N SER A 924 -59.27 26.00 28.15
CA SER A 924 -58.39 24.86 27.87
C SER A 924 -58.43 24.40 26.40
N ALA A 925 -59.28 25.02 25.58
CA ALA A 925 -59.42 24.75 24.14
C ALA A 925 -59.71 26.05 23.35
N VAL A 926 -59.16 26.15 22.13
CA VAL A 926 -59.31 27.33 21.25
C VAL A 926 -60.73 27.44 20.67
N GLU A 927 -61.37 26.30 20.38
CA GLU A 927 -62.72 26.23 19.81
C GLU A 927 -63.69 25.58 20.82
N GLY A 928 -64.72 26.33 21.23
CA GLY A 928 -65.74 25.96 22.20
C GLY A 928 -66.38 27.19 22.87
N ASP A 929 -67.61 27.06 23.37
CA ASP A 929 -68.33 28.15 24.06
C ASP A 929 -67.93 28.29 25.55
N ASP A 930 -67.08 27.39 26.06
CA ASP A 930 -66.71 27.27 27.47
C ASP A 930 -65.59 28.23 27.93
N TRP A 931 -65.56 29.45 27.37
CA TRP A 931 -64.59 30.48 27.78
C TRP A 931 -64.93 31.04 29.16
N GLN A 932 -63.98 30.96 30.10
CA GLN A 932 -64.12 31.49 31.45
C GLN A 932 -63.52 32.90 31.52
N THR A 933 -64.20 33.81 32.21
CA THR A 933 -63.66 35.17 32.40
C THR A 933 -62.49 35.13 33.38
N LEU A 934 -61.32 35.57 32.93
CA LEU A 934 -60.15 35.79 33.78
C LEU A 934 -60.33 37.08 34.59
N THR A 935 -60.62 38.18 33.89
CA THR A 935 -60.84 39.49 34.50
C THR A 935 -61.56 40.45 33.55
N VAL A 936 -62.07 41.55 34.10
CA VAL A 936 -62.60 42.69 33.35
C VAL A 936 -61.77 43.91 33.72
N CYS A 937 -61.16 44.55 32.73
CA CYS A 937 -60.34 45.74 32.91
C CYS A 937 -61.22 46.99 32.98
N ASP A 938 -60.78 48.01 33.72
CA ASP A 938 -61.42 49.33 33.67
C ASP A 938 -61.27 49.99 32.28
N PRO A 939 -62.12 50.98 31.93
CA PRO A 939 -61.97 51.72 30.69
C PRO A 939 -60.58 52.34 30.58
N VAL A 940 -59.95 52.20 29.40
CA VAL A 940 -58.63 52.77 29.16
C VAL A 940 -58.68 54.29 29.27
N ALA A 941 -57.93 54.85 30.23
CA ALA A 941 -57.92 56.27 30.52
C ALA A 941 -57.01 57.06 29.55
N GLY A 942 -57.46 58.24 29.13
CA GLY A 942 -56.74 59.13 28.21
C GLY A 942 -57.29 59.12 26.79
N ASP A 943 -56.68 59.92 25.90
CA ASP A 943 -57.14 60.14 24.51
C ASP A 943 -56.34 59.35 23.46
N SER A 944 -55.39 58.51 23.89
CA SER A 944 -54.51 57.73 23.00
C SER A 944 -54.49 56.24 23.37
N PRO A 945 -54.25 55.31 22.43
CA PRO A 945 -54.12 53.90 22.73
C PRO A 945 -52.95 53.61 23.69
N THR A 946 -53.19 52.81 24.73
CA THR A 946 -52.17 52.46 25.73
C THR A 946 -52.09 50.95 25.94
N ALA A 947 -50.90 50.44 26.26
CA ALA A 947 -50.73 49.03 26.58
C ALA A 947 -51.49 48.68 27.88
N VAL A 948 -52.37 47.69 27.79
CA VAL A 948 -53.07 47.08 28.94
C VAL A 948 -52.45 45.71 29.17
N THR A 949 -52.24 45.35 30.43
CA THR A 949 -51.63 44.07 30.82
C THR A 949 -52.43 43.44 31.96
N VAL A 950 -52.63 42.12 31.88
CA VAL A 950 -53.31 41.28 32.87
C VAL A 950 -52.46 40.03 33.12
N CYS A 951 -52.35 39.59 34.37
CA CYS A 951 -51.67 38.34 34.69
C CYS A 951 -52.68 37.26 35.10
N ASP A 952 -52.58 36.08 34.49
CA ASP A 952 -53.16 34.84 34.98
C ASP A 952 -52.15 34.17 35.93
N THR A 953 -52.54 34.02 37.19
CA THR A 953 -51.69 33.46 38.24
C THR A 953 -51.97 31.98 38.54
N VAL A 954 -52.92 31.35 37.83
CA VAL A 954 -53.38 29.96 38.07
C VAL A 954 -52.99 29.04 36.91
N VAL A 955 -51.87 29.32 36.25
CA VAL A 955 -51.41 28.54 35.10
C VAL A 955 -50.74 27.26 35.61
N GLN A 956 -51.32 26.09 35.30
CA GLN A 956 -50.69 24.80 35.57
C GLN A 956 -49.84 24.39 34.36
N SER A 957 -48.65 23.83 34.60
CA SER A 957 -47.67 23.55 33.54
C SER A 957 -48.07 22.39 32.61
N ASP A 958 -49.10 21.62 32.96
CA ASP A 958 -49.50 20.38 32.29
C ASP A 958 -50.79 20.49 31.46
N GLN A 959 -51.43 21.67 31.40
CA GLN A 959 -52.62 21.90 30.55
C GLN A 959 -52.44 23.12 29.64
N PRO A 960 -52.79 23.01 28.34
CA PRO A 960 -52.77 24.15 27.43
C PRO A 960 -53.80 25.19 27.90
N ARG A 961 -53.40 26.46 27.92
CA ARG A 961 -54.23 27.58 28.34
C ARG A 961 -54.24 28.66 27.27
N PHE A 962 -55.42 28.91 26.71
CA PHE A 962 -55.65 29.86 25.64
C PHE A 962 -56.33 31.11 26.21
N TYR A 963 -56.00 32.27 25.66
CA TYR A 963 -56.55 33.56 26.11
C TYR A 963 -57.17 34.30 24.94
N ARG A 964 -58.27 35.02 25.20
CA ARG A 964 -58.82 36.02 24.27
C ARG A 964 -59.20 37.28 25.02
N VAL A 965 -59.11 38.40 24.32
CA VAL A 965 -59.51 39.71 24.83
C VAL A 965 -60.74 40.15 24.06
N VAL A 966 -61.83 40.42 24.77
CA VAL A 966 -63.12 40.84 24.20
C VAL A 966 -63.32 42.32 24.53
N VAL A 967 -63.50 43.15 23.50
CA VAL A 967 -63.89 44.54 23.67
C VAL A 967 -65.36 44.59 24.07
N GLN A 968 -65.67 45.26 25.18
CA GLN A 968 -67.04 45.58 25.56
C GLN A 968 -67.34 47.00 25.06
N GLU A 969 -68.45 47.15 24.33
CA GLU A 969 -68.82 48.44 23.74
C GLU A 969 -69.03 49.57 24.75
#